data_AF-A0A948F4M0-F1
#
_entry.id   AF-A0A948F4M0-F1
#
_cell.length_a   1.000
_cell.length_b   1.000
_cell.length_c   1.000
_cell.angle_alpha   90.00
_cell.angle_beta   90.00
_cell.angle_gamma   90.00
#
_symmetry.space_group_name_H-M   'P 1'
#
loop_
_entity.id
_entity.type
_entity.pdbx_description
1 polymer ?
#
loop_
_entity_poly.entity_id
_entity_poly.type
_entity_poly.pdbx_seq_one_letter_code
_entity_poly.pdbx_strand_id
1 'polypeptide(L)'
;MKNFLKKIVVFLLAGSVFAWTMFIESGTSTIAGTVTNMKVFAGEMEINQKEKVQTGEGQFEFIRFDTEGVIRLAPSSSLVLKDKSESGYVFELENGRAWVNDHFASMPVRVLAGSAFLEPRRASFDVSFDGEQTKIGVYSSQVMVGLVTGGDPNPINSFLVAEGGQATVSLAKVVSSAELLRKLLYSKLVKEFNYSLMDPVAMGQDQWVAKNLKDDADLLAAVSSKRLEAINARGLKYASLDSPGYQIDKAVIELSDKLTFTEERRIGLLIDSIDEHLLDAEYLLVFGRSTEARERILLYEKLMKDGFALGDEIFRAGVLEKMRSFYNQLLFVLPTDALFEVKTVLSDFLLAELEESPETVLGKLGLIRDYMNYAYKLAQTNQLEARLSLQNYFMRFQDFVKNEKSRLAGISDLLSEENRIMDNLLKQYPQFYQDAFFAMKNFLETEWLKLLPEGNDKNEEKQTMISTKIDFLKQLQSFFLAEKISLADARQVVLRLINEIQALQTGTDIGVSALFALRLKDYGNFLKFLKTTNVSQLRGSSPQKEYEKFLALQREQLTIDQVIKEFLGEEVPKPVITPEQISQQIADDFATMKVTGLQVGEISGEDQELVDILGGDTEGMHFSGRYDWNLKLISQLKMDDVMVSEEPIRLSSLVVTLQAAAVEMTVAPQPVRPLPAPAPAKPEVSQAERVARILLIQKLKASGISAVEDNILVTSVENGEFSVNGATLISNKDIQVSFNFQNKTNVISGLIVKTPAGDLKVLNEYPLAQLDAAATQVYNKAVAGP
;
A
#
# COMPACT_ATOMS: atom_id res chain seq x y z
N MET A 1 -20.97 65.78 40.83
CA MET A 1 -20.83 65.07 42.13
C MET A 1 -21.22 63.58 42.07
N LYS A 2 -22.46 63.16 41.84
CA LYS A 2 -22.86 61.73 41.92
C LYS A 2 -21.98 60.73 41.11
N ASN A 3 -21.57 61.08 39.89
CA ASN A 3 -20.66 60.23 39.09
C ASN A 3 -19.20 60.20 39.61
N PHE A 4 -18.75 61.23 40.34
CA PHE A 4 -17.43 61.25 40.97
C PHE A 4 -17.42 60.35 42.22
N LEU A 5 -18.49 60.42 43.02
CA LEU A 5 -18.66 59.54 44.18
C LEU A 5 -18.76 58.07 43.77
N LYS A 6 -19.49 57.74 42.68
CA LYS A 6 -19.50 56.38 42.12
C LYS A 6 -18.10 55.91 41.70
N LYS A 7 -17.32 56.75 41.02
CA LYS A 7 -15.93 56.41 40.63
C LYS A 7 -15.03 56.19 41.85
N ILE A 8 -15.14 57.00 42.90
CA ILE A 8 -14.39 56.80 44.15
C ILE A 8 -14.80 55.51 44.87
N VAL A 9 -16.10 55.19 44.94
CA VAL A 9 -16.57 53.94 45.55
C VAL A 9 -16.10 52.72 44.77
N VAL A 10 -16.12 52.76 43.43
CA VAL A 10 -15.54 51.70 42.59
C VAL A 10 -14.03 51.60 42.78
N PHE A 11 -13.30 52.72 42.89
CA PHE A 11 -11.86 52.73 43.13
C PHE A 11 -11.49 52.17 44.52
N LEU A 12 -12.27 52.48 45.55
CA LEU A 12 -12.10 51.93 46.90
C LEU A 12 -12.48 50.43 46.99
N LEU A 13 -13.51 49.99 46.26
CA LEU A 13 -13.86 48.57 46.16
C LEU A 13 -12.80 47.79 45.38
N ALA A 14 -12.32 48.29 44.24
CA ALA A 14 -11.22 47.68 43.50
C ALA A 14 -9.94 47.63 44.34
N GLY A 15 -9.57 48.72 45.02
CA GLY A 15 -8.40 48.77 45.89
C GLY A 15 -8.48 47.87 47.12
N SER A 16 -9.68 47.67 47.70
CA SER A 16 -9.86 46.75 48.83
C SER A 16 -9.91 45.28 48.41
N VAL A 17 -10.49 44.96 47.25
CA VAL A 17 -10.40 43.62 46.65
C VAL A 17 -8.95 43.29 46.28
N PHE A 18 -8.22 44.23 45.65
CA PHE A 18 -6.82 44.07 45.28
C PHE A 18 -5.89 43.88 46.50
N ALA A 19 -6.16 44.61 47.60
CA ALA A 19 -5.46 44.38 48.86
C ALA A 19 -5.77 43.01 49.48
N TRP A 20 -6.99 42.49 49.29
CA TRP A 20 -7.39 41.16 49.77
C TRP A 20 -6.77 40.02 48.94
N THR A 21 -6.74 40.13 47.61
CA THR A 21 -6.11 39.11 46.76
C THR A 21 -4.60 39.06 46.96
N MET A 22 -3.91 40.20 47.07
CA MET A 22 -2.49 40.22 47.46
C MET A 22 -2.23 39.59 48.84
N PHE A 23 -3.14 39.76 49.81
CA PHE A 23 -2.98 39.17 51.14
C PHE A 23 -3.21 37.65 51.15
N ILE A 24 -4.03 37.13 50.22
CA ILE A 24 -4.25 35.68 50.05
C ILE A 24 -3.08 35.04 49.28
N GLU A 25 -2.63 35.64 48.16
CA GLU A 25 -1.48 35.11 47.39
C GLU A 25 -0.17 35.14 48.18
N SER A 26 0.09 36.20 48.97
CA SER A 26 1.29 36.26 49.83
C SER A 26 1.22 35.35 51.05
N GLY A 27 0.05 34.79 51.37
CA GLY A 27 -0.16 33.86 52.48
C GLY A 27 0.07 32.39 52.16
N THR A 28 0.25 32.01 50.89
CA THR A 28 0.30 30.59 50.47
C THR A 28 1.46 30.28 49.51
N SER A 29 2.70 30.39 50.00
CA SER A 29 3.87 29.75 49.38
C SER A 29 4.93 29.38 50.43
N THR A 30 5.69 28.29 50.19
CA THR A 30 6.66 27.64 51.12
C THR A 30 6.04 27.09 52.43
N ILE A 31 6.32 25.88 52.95
CA ILE A 31 7.13 24.68 52.60
C ILE A 31 6.31 23.45 53.10
N ALA A 32 6.49 22.18 52.71
CA ALA A 32 7.49 21.47 51.89
C ALA A 32 6.88 20.21 51.23
N GLY A 33 7.67 19.45 50.47
CA GLY A 33 7.24 18.17 49.87
C GLY A 33 7.31 16.96 50.80
N THR A 34 6.52 15.93 50.51
CA THR A 34 6.73 14.56 51.01
C THR A 34 6.29 13.58 49.92
N VAL A 35 7.24 12.82 49.39
CA VAL A 35 7.01 11.70 48.46
C VAL A 35 6.38 10.53 49.22
N THR A 36 5.78 9.57 48.50
CA THR A 36 5.07 8.38 49.00
C THR A 36 3.69 8.62 49.61
N ASN A 37 2.64 8.39 48.80
CA ASN A 37 1.93 7.10 48.81
C ASN A 37 0.67 7.22 47.93
N MET A 38 0.74 6.75 46.68
CA MET A 38 -0.46 6.43 45.91
C MET A 38 -0.58 4.90 45.84
N LYS A 39 -1.77 4.38 46.16
CA LYS A 39 -2.01 2.95 46.30
C LYS A 39 -2.19 2.28 44.95
N VAL A 40 -1.61 1.09 44.84
CA VAL A 40 -1.89 0.09 43.79
C VAL A 40 -3.38 -0.01 43.48
N PHE A 41 -3.74 0.32 42.24
CA PHE A 41 -4.81 -0.37 41.52
C PHE A 41 -4.16 -1.35 40.53
N ALA A 42 -4.90 -2.39 40.13
CA ALA A 42 -4.32 -3.59 39.52
C ALA A 42 -3.51 -3.30 38.23
N GLY A 43 -2.22 -3.65 38.25
CA GLY A 43 -1.36 -3.73 37.05
C GLY A 43 -0.38 -2.59 36.81
N GLU A 44 -0.34 -1.55 37.64
CA GLU A 44 0.62 -0.44 37.45
C GLU A 44 1.95 -0.67 38.18
N MET A 45 3.06 -0.73 37.43
CA MET A 45 4.44 -0.74 37.95
C MET A 45 5.14 0.60 37.72
N GLU A 46 5.77 1.14 38.77
CA GLU A 46 6.64 2.32 38.71
C GLU A 46 8.11 1.87 38.56
N ILE A 47 8.72 2.14 37.40
CA ILE A 47 10.02 1.57 37.01
C ILE A 47 11.18 2.50 37.38
N ASN A 48 12.21 1.93 38.03
CA ASN A 48 13.48 2.59 38.33
C ASN A 48 14.53 2.35 37.22
N GLN A 49 15.56 3.22 37.14
CA GLN A 49 16.64 3.05 36.16
C GLN A 49 17.32 1.67 36.29
N LYS A 50 17.52 0.98 35.15
CA LYS A 50 18.07 -0.38 35.01
C LYS A 50 17.19 -1.53 35.50
N GLU A 51 15.92 -1.28 35.81
CA GLU A 51 14.96 -2.33 36.12
C GLU A 51 14.53 -3.09 34.85
N LYS A 52 14.36 -4.42 35.00
CA LYS A 52 14.05 -5.37 33.93
C LYS A 52 12.67 -5.96 34.18
N VAL A 53 11.76 -5.76 33.21
CA VAL A 53 10.43 -6.36 33.20
C VAL A 53 10.46 -7.58 32.29
N GLN A 54 10.03 -8.73 32.81
CA GLN A 54 10.02 -9.99 32.06
C GLN A 54 8.69 -10.72 32.28
N THR A 55 8.03 -11.11 31.18
CA THR A 55 6.76 -11.84 31.22
C THR A 55 6.97 -13.35 31.11
N GLY A 56 6.21 -14.13 31.88
CA GLY A 56 6.17 -15.58 31.76
C GLY A 56 5.29 -16.06 30.59
N GLU A 57 5.18 -17.38 30.43
CA GLU A 57 4.27 -17.99 29.46
C GLU A 57 2.81 -17.63 29.77
N GLY A 58 2.06 -17.19 28.75
CA GLY A 58 0.68 -16.73 28.87
C GLY A 58 0.47 -15.43 29.66
N GLN A 59 1.52 -14.79 30.18
CA GLN A 59 1.43 -13.54 30.95
C GLN A 59 1.55 -12.32 30.04
N PHE A 60 0.77 -11.29 30.35
CA PHE A 60 0.85 -9.98 29.71
C PHE A 60 1.13 -8.95 30.80
N GLU A 61 2.05 -8.03 30.54
CA GLU A 61 2.34 -6.90 31.43
C GLU A 61 2.19 -5.59 30.67
N PHE A 62 1.98 -4.50 31.39
CA PHE A 62 2.02 -3.16 30.80
C PHE A 62 2.74 -2.17 31.71
N ILE A 63 3.33 -1.17 31.08
CA ILE A 63 4.10 -0.11 31.70
C ILE A 63 3.45 1.19 31.28
N ARG A 64 3.05 2.00 32.25
CA ARG A 64 2.61 3.38 32.03
C ARG A 64 3.74 4.33 32.39
N PHE A 65 3.94 5.35 31.58
CA PHE A 65 4.95 6.38 31.78
C PHE A 65 4.39 7.72 31.30
N ASP A 66 4.77 8.79 32.01
CA ASP A 66 4.59 10.21 31.65
C ASP A 66 3.30 10.60 30.93
N THR A 67 2.40 11.22 31.71
CA THR A 67 1.00 11.53 31.41
C THR A 67 0.14 10.32 31.07
N GLU A 68 0.30 9.71 29.90
CA GLU A 68 -0.60 8.68 29.36
C GLU A 68 0.10 7.71 28.36
N GLY A 69 1.44 7.68 28.32
CA GLY A 69 2.18 6.76 27.44
C GLY A 69 2.17 5.31 27.93
N VAL A 70 2.14 4.34 27.00
CA VAL A 70 2.02 2.91 27.34
C VAL A 70 2.95 2.02 26.51
N ILE A 71 3.69 1.11 27.17
CA ILE A 71 4.24 -0.12 26.57
C ILE A 71 3.44 -1.30 27.10
N ARG A 72 3.03 -2.22 26.23
CA ARG A 72 2.41 -3.51 26.58
C ARG A 72 3.32 -4.64 26.11
N LEU A 73 3.62 -5.60 26.98
CA LEU A 73 4.49 -6.74 26.69
C LEU A 73 3.67 -8.00 26.43
N ALA A 74 3.99 -8.69 25.35
CA ALA A 74 3.46 -10.02 25.06
C ALA A 74 4.08 -11.08 25.99
N PRO A 75 3.57 -12.32 26.02
CA PRO A 75 4.17 -13.41 26.79
C PRO A 75 5.61 -13.70 26.37
N SER A 76 6.42 -14.20 27.30
CA SER A 76 7.83 -14.57 27.07
C SER A 76 8.73 -13.43 26.56
N SER A 77 8.42 -12.18 26.93
CA SER A 77 9.14 -10.98 26.50
C SER A 77 10.01 -10.40 27.62
N SER A 78 11.09 -9.70 27.27
CA SER A 78 12.08 -9.13 28.18
C SER A 78 12.42 -7.70 27.78
N LEU A 79 12.11 -6.73 28.65
CA LEU A 79 12.33 -5.30 28.43
C LEU A 79 13.15 -4.69 29.57
N VAL A 80 14.15 -3.86 29.25
CA VAL A 80 15.06 -3.23 30.23
C VAL A 80 15.09 -1.72 30.02
N LEU A 81 14.88 -0.92 31.07
CA LEU A 81 15.08 0.54 31.00
C LEU A 81 16.58 0.88 30.98
N LYS A 82 17.11 1.33 29.85
CA LYS A 82 18.53 1.69 29.67
C LYS A 82 18.85 3.10 30.13
N ASP A 83 18.05 4.07 29.69
CA ASP A 83 18.21 5.48 30.02
C ASP A 83 16.86 6.16 30.31
N LYS A 84 16.91 7.16 31.21
CA LYS A 84 15.86 8.13 31.46
C LYS A 84 16.53 9.49 31.60
N SER A 85 16.32 10.35 30.62
CA SER A 85 16.86 11.71 30.55
C SER A 85 15.75 12.71 30.19
N GLU A 86 16.03 14.01 30.22
CA GLU A 86 15.09 15.04 29.74
C GLU A 86 14.72 14.87 28.26
N SER A 87 15.54 14.13 27.50
CA SER A 87 15.28 13.77 26.11
C SER A 87 14.25 12.64 25.94
N GLY A 88 13.82 11.99 27.03
CA GLY A 88 12.85 10.90 27.08
C GLY A 88 13.41 9.57 27.59
N TYR A 89 12.71 8.49 27.24
CA TYR A 89 13.00 7.13 27.71
C TYR A 89 13.67 6.29 26.63
N VAL A 90 14.61 5.43 27.04
CA VAL A 90 15.19 4.40 26.16
C VAL A 90 15.05 3.04 26.83
N PHE A 91 14.24 2.17 26.24
CA PHE A 91 14.11 0.76 26.62
C PHE A 91 14.89 -0.13 25.65
N GLU A 92 15.39 -1.26 26.12
CA GLU A 92 15.90 -2.35 25.27
C GLU A 92 14.94 -3.54 25.34
N LEU A 93 14.47 -4.01 24.18
CA LEU A 93 13.77 -5.28 24.03
C LEU A 93 14.81 -6.37 23.76
N GLU A 94 15.19 -7.10 24.81
CA GLU A 94 16.19 -8.18 24.72
C GLU A 94 15.64 -9.41 23.98
N ASN A 95 14.33 -9.68 24.10
CA ASN A 95 13.62 -10.77 23.42
C ASN A 95 12.10 -10.56 23.49
N GLY A 96 11.36 -11.14 22.55
CA GLY A 96 9.90 -11.23 22.56
C GLY A 96 9.23 -10.12 21.75
N ARG A 97 8.10 -9.61 22.24
CA ARG A 97 7.24 -8.66 21.51
C ARG A 97 6.65 -7.60 22.43
N ALA A 98 6.70 -6.35 21.99
CA ALA A 98 6.18 -5.18 22.68
C ALA A 98 5.32 -4.34 21.75
N TRP A 99 4.20 -3.85 22.28
CA TRP A 99 3.39 -2.80 21.68
C TRP A 99 3.71 -1.48 22.38
N VAL A 100 3.94 -0.42 21.62
CA VAL A 100 4.31 0.90 22.15
C VAL A 100 3.33 1.92 21.61
N ASN A 101 2.73 2.71 22.49
CA ASN A 101 1.91 3.85 22.15
C ASN A 101 2.40 5.09 22.92
N ASP A 102 2.99 6.06 22.22
CA ASP A 102 3.49 7.31 22.80
C ASP A 102 2.69 8.55 22.38
N HIS A 103 1.53 8.38 21.73
CA HIS A 103 0.67 9.49 21.24
C HIS A 103 0.39 10.59 22.28
N PHE A 104 0.27 10.20 23.54
CA PHE A 104 -0.09 11.05 24.68
C PHE A 104 1.00 11.10 25.76
N ALA A 105 2.20 10.59 25.45
CA ALA A 105 3.35 10.70 26.34
C ALA A 105 3.90 12.15 26.30
N SER A 106 4.23 12.72 27.46
CA SER A 106 4.85 14.05 27.50
C SER A 106 6.31 14.04 27.05
N MET A 107 6.96 12.87 27.06
CA MET A 107 8.31 12.63 26.56
C MET A 107 8.32 11.41 25.62
N PRO A 108 9.17 11.39 24.58
CA PRO A 108 9.21 10.29 23.62
C PRO A 108 9.75 9.01 24.25
N VAL A 109 9.23 7.87 23.79
CA VAL A 109 9.61 6.54 24.30
C VAL A 109 10.23 5.70 23.21
N ARG A 110 11.57 5.60 23.29
CA ARG A 110 12.40 4.92 22.30
C ARG A 110 12.64 3.46 22.70
N VAL A 111 12.70 2.58 21.71
CA VAL A 111 12.97 1.15 21.93
C VAL A 111 14.14 0.69 21.06
N LEU A 112 15.21 0.23 21.70
CA LEU A 112 16.28 -0.53 21.08
C LEU A 112 15.88 -2.01 21.01
N ALA A 113 15.83 -2.59 19.81
CA ALA A 113 15.55 -3.99 19.60
C ALA A 113 16.59 -4.55 18.62
N GLY A 114 17.54 -5.33 19.13
CA GLY A 114 18.71 -5.79 18.37
C GLY A 114 19.53 -4.62 17.81
N SER A 115 19.57 -4.49 16.48
CA SER A 115 20.23 -3.39 15.77
C SER A 115 19.29 -2.28 15.29
N ALA A 116 18.02 -2.29 15.70
CA ALA A 116 17.04 -1.25 15.36
C ALA A 116 16.73 -0.38 16.59
N PHE A 117 17.04 0.91 16.48
CA PHE A 117 16.67 1.94 17.44
C PHE A 117 15.39 2.63 16.94
N LEU A 118 14.29 2.46 17.66
CA LEU A 118 12.96 2.90 17.25
C LEU A 118 12.61 4.20 17.96
N GLU A 119 12.49 5.28 17.20
CA GLU A 119 12.07 6.59 17.68
C GLU A 119 10.67 6.92 17.14
N PRO A 120 9.61 6.71 17.93
CA PRO A 120 8.27 7.11 17.52
C PRO A 120 8.14 8.63 17.39
N ARG A 121 7.30 9.06 16.45
CA ARG A 121 6.86 10.45 16.31
C ARG A 121 5.37 10.53 16.63
N ARG A 122 5.02 10.34 17.91
CA ARG A 122 3.62 10.19 18.39
C ARG A 122 2.92 9.06 17.67
N ALA A 123 3.41 7.85 17.87
CA ALA A 123 3.04 6.66 17.12
C ALA A 123 2.42 5.58 18.00
N SER A 124 1.72 4.65 17.36
CA SER A 124 1.39 3.35 17.92
C SER A 124 1.96 2.26 17.02
N PHE A 125 2.80 1.39 17.57
CA PHE A 125 3.56 0.39 16.82
C PHE A 125 3.79 -0.91 17.59
N ASP A 126 3.93 -2.00 16.85
CA ASP A 126 4.35 -3.31 17.34
C ASP A 126 5.80 -3.55 16.95
N VAL A 127 6.60 -4.06 17.88
CA VAL A 127 7.97 -4.51 17.66
C VAL A 127 8.15 -5.91 18.23
N SER A 128 8.75 -6.80 17.46
CA SER A 128 9.22 -8.11 17.96
C SER A 128 10.69 -8.33 17.61
N PHE A 129 11.40 -9.00 18.51
CA PHE A 129 12.80 -9.37 18.36
C PHE A 129 13.01 -10.81 18.85
N ASP A 130 13.57 -11.65 17.98
CA ASP A 130 13.78 -13.09 18.20
C ASP A 130 15.24 -13.47 18.51
N GLY A 131 16.11 -12.48 18.68
CA GLY A 131 17.56 -12.65 18.82
C GLY A 131 18.34 -12.41 17.52
N GLU A 132 17.71 -12.53 16.34
CA GLU A 132 18.36 -12.36 15.04
C GLU A 132 17.75 -11.22 14.20
N GLN A 133 16.44 -11.01 14.29
CA GLN A 133 15.69 -10.09 13.46
C GLN A 133 14.68 -9.29 14.28
N THR A 134 14.60 -7.99 13.99
CA THR A 134 13.60 -7.08 14.54
C THR A 134 12.52 -6.82 13.51
N LYS A 135 11.28 -7.22 13.78
CA LYS A 135 10.10 -6.92 12.95
C LYS A 135 9.34 -5.76 13.55
N ILE A 136 8.94 -4.80 12.72
CA ILE A 136 8.33 -3.53 13.12
C ILE A 136 7.08 -3.34 12.27
N GLY A 137 5.93 -3.06 12.90
CA GLY A 137 4.68 -2.70 12.22
C GLY A 137 4.06 -1.45 12.84
N VAL A 138 3.73 -0.45 12.03
CA VAL A 138 3.28 0.88 12.51
C VAL A 138 1.79 1.08 12.22
N TYR A 139 0.99 1.18 13.28
CA TYR A 139 -0.47 1.22 13.24
C TYR A 139 -1.05 2.63 13.32
N SER A 140 -0.30 3.59 13.87
CA SER A 140 -0.63 5.00 13.68
C SER A 140 0.59 5.92 13.70
N SER A 141 0.54 7.01 12.91
CA SER A 141 1.63 7.98 12.69
C SER A 141 2.88 7.32 12.08
N GLN A 142 4.07 7.55 12.64
CA GLN A 142 5.33 7.09 12.05
C GLN A 142 6.42 6.84 13.10
N VAL A 143 7.28 5.86 12.83
CA VAL A 143 8.45 5.50 13.62
C VAL A 143 9.70 5.68 12.77
N MET A 144 10.69 6.40 13.29
CA MET A 144 12.03 6.43 12.71
C MET A 144 12.81 5.21 13.18
N VAL A 145 13.43 4.49 12.24
CA VAL A 145 14.22 3.29 12.50
C VAL A 145 15.69 3.62 12.26
N GLY A 146 16.39 3.94 13.35
CA GLY A 146 17.84 4.08 13.39
C GLY A 146 18.51 2.71 13.34
N LEU A 147 19.52 2.56 12.50
CA LEU A 147 20.36 1.36 12.43
C LEU A 147 21.54 1.56 13.37
N VAL A 148 21.72 0.68 14.35
CA VAL A 148 22.78 0.82 15.38
C VAL A 148 23.70 -0.39 15.44
N THR A 149 24.93 -0.16 15.88
CA THR A 149 25.99 -1.18 16.00
C THR A 149 26.57 -1.19 17.41
N GLY A 150 26.66 -2.36 18.03
CA GLY A 150 27.32 -2.52 19.34
C GLY A 150 26.55 -1.98 20.55
N GLY A 151 25.23 -1.74 20.43
CA GLY A 151 24.38 -1.24 21.52
C GLY A 151 24.52 0.26 21.82
N ASP A 152 25.30 1.00 21.03
CA ASP A 152 25.30 2.47 21.03
C ASP A 152 23.99 2.97 20.40
N PRO A 153 23.18 3.81 21.08
CA PRO A 153 21.95 4.36 20.50
C PRO A 153 22.19 5.35 19.35
N ASN A 154 23.43 5.75 19.04
CA ASN A 154 23.76 6.60 17.89
C ASN A 154 23.58 5.84 16.56
N PRO A 155 22.61 6.21 15.70
CA PRO A 155 22.37 5.49 14.45
C PRO A 155 23.45 5.77 13.39
N ILE A 156 23.91 4.72 12.70
CA ILE A 156 24.82 4.85 11.54
C ILE A 156 24.09 5.34 10.28
N ASN A 157 22.77 5.11 10.21
CA ASN A 157 21.84 5.62 9.21
C ASN A 157 20.40 5.35 9.69
N SER A 158 19.37 5.93 9.07
CA SER A 158 17.97 5.75 9.51
C SER A 158 16.94 5.80 8.37
N PHE A 159 15.81 5.14 8.55
CA PHE A 159 14.66 5.22 7.62
C PHE A 159 13.31 5.24 8.36
N LEU A 160 12.27 5.82 7.76
CA LEU A 160 10.96 5.93 8.38
C LEU A 160 10.07 4.74 8.03
N VAL A 161 9.34 4.22 9.02
CA VAL A 161 8.17 3.36 8.82
C VAL A 161 6.92 4.18 9.13
N ALA A 162 6.11 4.42 8.10
CA ALA A 162 4.86 5.18 8.20
C ALA A 162 3.66 4.28 8.46
N GLU A 163 2.53 4.87 8.85
CA GLU A 163 1.27 4.19 9.15
C GLU A 163 0.85 3.20 8.05
N GLY A 164 0.46 1.99 8.46
CA GLY A 164 0.18 0.85 7.59
C GLY A 164 1.42 0.16 7.01
N GLY A 165 2.62 0.63 7.35
CA GLY A 165 3.89 0.04 6.93
C GLY A 165 4.46 -0.96 7.93
N GLN A 166 5.29 -1.86 7.42
CA GLN A 166 6.11 -2.79 8.20
C GLN A 166 7.53 -2.90 7.61
N ALA A 167 8.50 -3.25 8.45
CA ALA A 167 9.89 -3.48 8.07
C ALA A 167 10.51 -4.63 8.88
N THR A 168 11.63 -5.19 8.41
CA THR A 168 12.40 -6.21 9.12
C THR A 168 13.89 -5.90 9.07
N VAL A 169 14.49 -5.68 10.25
CA VAL A 169 15.92 -5.36 10.42
C VAL A 169 16.66 -6.59 10.94
N SER A 170 17.55 -7.16 10.13
CA SER A 170 18.43 -8.25 10.56
C SER A 170 19.65 -7.71 11.30
N LEU A 171 19.89 -8.20 12.52
CA LEU A 171 21.05 -7.88 13.34
C LEU A 171 22.36 -8.20 12.60
N ALA A 172 22.45 -9.41 12.04
CA ALA A 172 23.61 -9.85 11.29
C ALA A 172 23.92 -8.90 10.10
N LYS A 173 22.90 -8.48 9.35
CA LYS A 173 23.07 -7.57 8.20
C LYS A 173 23.58 -6.19 8.60
N VAL A 174 23.07 -5.62 9.70
CA VAL A 174 23.53 -4.30 10.19
C VAL A 174 24.98 -4.38 10.65
N VAL A 175 25.33 -5.42 11.41
CA VAL A 175 26.70 -5.64 11.91
C VAL A 175 27.69 -5.93 10.77
N SER A 176 27.33 -6.78 9.80
CA SER A 176 28.24 -7.16 8.70
C SER A 176 28.48 -6.05 7.67
N SER A 177 27.52 -5.14 7.52
CA SER A 177 27.46 -4.20 6.39
C SER A 177 27.42 -2.73 6.80
N ALA A 178 27.80 -2.41 8.04
CA ALA A 178 27.71 -1.05 8.61
C ALA A 178 28.31 0.06 7.72
N GLU A 179 29.52 -0.14 7.18
CA GLU A 179 30.18 0.86 6.30
C GLU A 179 29.49 1.05 4.94
N LEU A 180 28.75 0.04 4.47
CA LEU A 180 27.90 0.16 3.28
C LEU A 180 26.61 0.92 3.64
N LEU A 181 25.92 0.47 4.69
CA LEU A 181 24.65 1.03 5.16
C LEU A 181 24.76 2.53 5.49
N ARG A 182 25.86 2.97 6.12
CA ARG A 182 26.15 4.40 6.39
C ARG A 182 26.17 5.29 5.14
N LYS A 183 26.40 4.70 3.95
CA LYS A 183 26.52 5.43 2.68
C LYS A 183 25.29 5.30 1.79
N LEU A 184 24.27 4.53 2.19
CA LEU A 184 23.08 4.34 1.38
C LEU A 184 22.12 5.51 1.56
N LEU A 185 21.53 5.96 0.45
CA LEU A 185 20.40 6.87 0.45
C LEU A 185 19.18 6.22 1.11
N TYR A 186 18.30 7.05 1.64
CA TYR A 186 17.03 6.67 2.23
C TYR A 186 16.24 5.66 1.37
N SER A 187 16.10 5.89 0.06
CA SER A 187 15.35 4.97 -0.82
C SER A 187 15.98 3.59 -0.99
N LYS A 188 17.30 3.46 -0.83
CA LYS A 188 18.01 2.18 -0.80
C LYS A 188 17.75 1.46 0.52
N LEU A 189 17.93 2.13 1.66
CA LEU A 189 17.71 1.52 2.99
C LEU A 189 16.34 0.84 3.10
N VAL A 190 15.29 1.52 2.64
CA VAL A 190 13.92 1.00 2.62
C VAL A 190 13.83 -0.33 1.83
N LYS A 191 14.57 -0.49 0.74
CA LYS A 191 14.63 -1.74 -0.04
C LYS A 191 15.45 -2.82 0.67
N GLU A 192 16.51 -2.45 1.38
CA GLU A 192 17.40 -3.37 2.08
C GLU A 192 16.75 -4.06 3.30
N PHE A 193 15.71 -3.47 3.90
CA PHE A 193 15.07 -3.96 5.14
C PHE A 193 13.62 -4.43 4.96
N ASN A 194 13.32 -4.99 3.78
CA ASN A 194 12.03 -5.64 3.44
C ASN A 194 10.80 -4.76 3.74
N TYR A 195 10.90 -3.46 3.52
CA TYR A 195 9.79 -2.54 3.76
C TYR A 195 8.60 -2.88 2.85
N SER A 196 7.43 -3.01 3.46
CA SER A 196 6.17 -3.29 2.77
C SER A 196 4.98 -2.65 3.49
N LEU A 197 3.81 -2.65 2.84
CA LEU A 197 2.56 -2.42 3.56
C LEU A 197 2.19 -3.70 4.34
N MET A 198 1.58 -3.53 5.51
CA MET A 198 0.99 -4.63 6.25
C MET A 198 -0.21 -5.20 5.50
N ASP A 199 -0.40 -6.53 5.58
CA ASP A 199 -1.59 -7.19 5.04
C ASP A 199 -2.76 -7.03 6.04
N PRO A 200 -3.87 -6.35 5.66
CA PRO A 200 -5.03 -6.18 6.52
C PRO A 200 -5.65 -7.51 6.99
N VAL A 201 -5.52 -8.59 6.21
CA VAL A 201 -6.03 -9.92 6.57
C VAL A 201 -5.18 -10.53 7.69
N ALA A 202 -3.86 -10.51 7.56
CA ALA A 202 -2.94 -10.94 8.61
C ALA A 202 -3.09 -10.13 9.90
N MET A 203 -3.20 -8.80 9.81
CA MET A 203 -3.45 -7.91 10.96
C MET A 203 -4.75 -8.27 11.69
N GLY A 204 -5.82 -8.59 10.96
CA GLY A 204 -7.11 -8.97 11.54
C GLY A 204 -7.15 -10.37 12.17
N GLN A 205 -6.16 -11.22 11.89
CA GLN A 205 -6.02 -12.56 12.48
C GLN A 205 -5.12 -12.58 13.73
N ASP A 206 -4.22 -11.60 13.86
CA ASP A 206 -3.35 -11.49 15.03
C ASP A 206 -4.11 -10.93 16.26
N GLN A 207 -4.42 -11.82 17.20
CA GLN A 207 -5.15 -11.48 18.42
C GLN A 207 -4.42 -10.45 19.31
N TRP A 208 -3.08 -10.41 19.27
CA TRP A 208 -2.30 -9.43 20.04
C TRP A 208 -2.51 -8.02 19.47
N VAL A 209 -2.40 -7.90 18.15
CA VAL A 209 -2.64 -6.65 17.41
C VAL A 209 -4.08 -6.17 17.59
N ALA A 210 -5.06 -7.05 17.36
CA ALA A 210 -6.47 -6.72 17.49
C ALA A 210 -6.85 -6.26 18.91
N LYS A 211 -6.26 -6.87 19.95
CA LYS A 211 -6.43 -6.44 21.33
C LYS A 211 -5.82 -5.06 21.56
N ASN A 212 -4.56 -4.84 21.19
CA ASN A 212 -3.87 -3.58 21.47
C ASN A 212 -4.47 -2.38 20.71
N LEU A 213 -4.95 -2.59 19.47
CA LEU A 213 -5.71 -1.57 18.74
C LEU A 213 -6.98 -1.14 19.47
N LYS A 214 -7.67 -2.10 20.12
CA LYS A 214 -8.83 -1.80 20.96
C LYS A 214 -8.41 -1.08 22.25
N ASP A 215 -7.39 -1.59 22.95
CA ASP A 215 -6.87 -0.98 24.19
C ASP A 215 -6.36 0.46 23.94
N ASP A 216 -5.88 0.78 22.73
CA ASP A 216 -5.49 2.13 22.30
C ASP A 216 -6.70 3.03 21.97
N ALA A 217 -7.77 2.47 21.40
CA ALA A 217 -9.02 3.20 21.20
C ALA A 217 -9.73 3.52 22.54
N ASP A 218 -9.69 2.58 23.50
CA ASP A 218 -10.21 2.79 24.86
C ASP A 218 -9.35 3.84 25.61
N LEU A 219 -8.03 3.86 25.42
CA LEU A 219 -7.14 4.92 25.94
C LEU A 219 -7.45 6.29 25.33
N LEU A 220 -7.60 6.38 24.00
CA LEU A 220 -7.98 7.61 23.29
C LEU A 220 -9.31 8.18 23.83
N ALA A 221 -10.30 7.31 24.05
CA ALA A 221 -11.58 7.69 24.63
C ALA A 221 -11.43 8.22 26.07
N ALA A 222 -10.63 7.55 26.91
CA ALA A 222 -10.36 7.98 28.28
C ALA A 222 -9.66 9.36 28.35
N VAL A 223 -8.63 9.58 27.51
CA VAL A 223 -7.92 10.87 27.42
C VAL A 223 -8.86 11.99 26.96
N SER A 224 -9.69 11.73 25.95
CA SER A 224 -10.70 12.66 25.46
C SER A 224 -11.74 13.00 26.54
N SER A 225 -12.31 11.99 27.22
CA SER A 225 -13.26 12.20 28.33
C SER A 225 -12.65 13.01 29.47
N LYS A 226 -11.43 12.68 29.91
CA LYS A 226 -10.68 13.40 30.95
C LYS A 226 -10.44 14.87 30.58
N ARG A 227 -10.17 15.19 29.31
CA ARG A 227 -10.06 16.59 28.84
C ARG A 227 -11.42 17.30 28.84
N LEU A 228 -12.48 16.66 28.35
CA LEU A 228 -13.83 17.24 28.35
C LEU A 228 -14.36 17.49 29.76
N GLU A 229 -14.09 16.58 30.70
CA GLU A 229 -14.38 16.76 32.13
C GLU A 229 -13.61 17.93 32.72
N ALA A 230 -12.33 18.09 32.40
CA ALA A 230 -11.53 19.22 32.86
C ALA A 230 -12.05 20.57 32.33
N ILE A 231 -12.44 20.64 31.05
CA ILE A 231 -13.07 21.82 30.45
C ILE A 231 -14.39 22.15 31.17
N ASN A 232 -15.25 21.16 31.37
CA ASN A 232 -16.53 21.32 32.06
C ASN A 232 -16.34 21.78 33.52
N ALA A 233 -15.42 21.15 34.26
CA ALA A 233 -15.13 21.49 35.66
C ALA A 233 -14.53 22.89 35.83
N ARG A 234 -13.76 23.38 34.84
CA ARG A 234 -13.24 24.75 34.80
C ARG A 234 -14.34 25.79 34.62
N GLY A 235 -15.35 25.47 33.79
CA GLY A 235 -16.46 26.36 33.50
C GLY A 235 -16.11 27.54 32.58
N LEU A 236 -16.99 28.54 32.56
CA LEU A 236 -16.72 29.88 32.03
C LEU A 236 -16.21 30.79 33.13
N LYS A 237 -15.14 31.53 32.84
CA LYS A 237 -14.70 32.62 33.71
C LYS A 237 -15.60 33.85 33.54
N TYR A 238 -16.07 34.13 32.32
CA TYR A 238 -17.00 35.21 32.06
C TYR A 238 -18.19 34.79 31.18
N ALA A 239 -19.40 35.13 31.59
CA ALA A 239 -20.62 34.82 30.83
C ALA A 239 -20.73 35.56 29.48
N SER A 240 -20.13 36.75 29.35
CA SER A 240 -20.00 37.52 28.10
C SER A 240 -18.91 38.58 28.19
N LEU A 241 -18.48 39.12 27.03
CA LEU A 241 -17.55 40.25 26.92
C LEU A 241 -18.13 41.60 27.41
N ASP A 242 -19.45 41.70 27.53
CA ASP A 242 -20.13 42.88 28.11
C ASP A 242 -20.42 42.71 29.61
N SER A 243 -20.08 41.57 30.20
CA SER A 243 -20.40 41.28 31.60
C SER A 243 -19.65 42.22 32.56
N PRO A 244 -20.30 42.71 33.64
CA PRO A 244 -19.62 43.56 34.63
C PRO A 244 -18.40 42.88 35.27
N GLY A 245 -18.42 41.55 35.42
CA GLY A 245 -17.28 40.78 35.92
C GLY A 245 -16.06 40.90 35.02
N TYR A 246 -16.22 40.71 33.71
CA TYR A 246 -15.13 40.87 32.74
C TYR A 246 -14.60 42.31 32.69
N GLN A 247 -15.48 43.31 32.74
CA GLN A 247 -15.06 44.73 32.72
C GLN A 247 -14.31 45.14 34.00
N ILE A 248 -14.65 44.55 35.16
CA ILE A 248 -13.90 44.72 36.41
C ILE A 248 -12.56 44.01 36.33
N ASP A 249 -12.55 42.76 35.88
CA ASP A 249 -11.34 41.93 35.81
C ASP A 249 -10.30 42.52 34.86
N LYS A 250 -10.71 42.99 33.67
CA LYS A 250 -9.84 43.73 32.76
C LYS A 250 -9.21 44.96 33.43
N ALA A 251 -9.96 45.71 34.22
CA ALA A 251 -9.44 46.85 34.97
C ALA A 251 -8.49 46.44 36.13
N VAL A 252 -8.68 45.25 36.70
CA VAL A 252 -7.75 44.64 37.68
C VAL A 252 -6.46 44.19 37.01
N ILE A 253 -6.52 43.59 35.82
CA ILE A 253 -5.34 43.21 35.02
C ILE A 253 -4.54 44.45 34.60
N GLU A 254 -5.19 45.48 34.05
CA GLU A 254 -4.56 46.76 33.70
C GLU A 254 -3.95 47.52 34.90
N LEU A 255 -4.38 47.19 36.13
CA LEU A 255 -3.82 47.72 37.37
C LEU A 255 -2.67 46.82 37.88
N SER A 256 -2.84 45.49 37.81
CA SER A 256 -1.85 44.50 38.22
C SER A 256 -0.58 44.59 37.36
N ASP A 257 -0.74 44.81 36.05
CA ASP A 257 0.36 45.08 35.11
C ASP A 257 1.25 46.26 35.59
N LYS A 258 0.63 47.32 36.10
CA LYS A 258 1.31 48.54 36.60
C LYS A 258 1.83 48.42 38.02
N LEU A 259 1.40 47.40 38.78
CA LEU A 259 1.77 47.17 40.18
C LEU A 259 2.68 45.94 40.36
N THR A 260 2.93 45.17 39.29
CA THR A 260 3.84 44.02 39.32
C THR A 260 5.26 44.47 39.01
N PHE A 261 6.14 44.40 40.00
CA PHE A 261 7.51 44.92 39.91
C PHE A 261 8.51 44.01 39.17
N THR A 262 8.13 42.78 38.84
CA THR A 262 8.98 41.80 38.12
C THR A 262 8.42 41.54 36.73
N GLU A 263 9.27 41.69 35.71
CA GLU A 263 8.90 41.58 34.29
C GLU A 263 8.32 40.20 33.97
N GLU A 264 8.98 39.13 34.43
CA GLU A 264 8.55 37.74 34.28
C GLU A 264 7.12 37.50 34.83
N ARG A 265 6.82 37.98 36.05
CA ARG A 265 5.47 37.81 36.64
C ARG A 265 4.42 38.67 35.95
N ARG A 266 4.79 39.88 35.51
CA ARG A 266 3.91 40.77 34.73
C ARG A 266 3.53 40.10 33.39
N ILE A 267 4.51 39.56 32.70
CA ILE A 267 4.36 38.79 31.45
C ILE A 267 3.53 37.53 31.70
N GLY A 268 3.81 36.75 32.75
CA GLY A 268 3.05 35.56 33.11
C GLY A 268 1.56 35.84 33.29
N LEU A 269 1.21 36.86 34.10
CA LEU A 269 -0.17 37.31 34.32
C LEU A 269 -0.85 37.80 33.04
N LEU A 270 -0.12 38.49 32.16
CA LEU A 270 -0.64 38.92 30.86
C LEU A 270 -0.96 37.71 29.98
N ILE A 271 -0.06 36.72 29.90
CA ILE A 271 -0.28 35.52 29.09
C ILE A 271 -1.46 34.72 29.65
N ASP A 272 -1.52 34.49 30.97
CA ASP A 272 -2.68 33.84 31.60
C ASP A 272 -3.98 34.58 31.29
N SER A 273 -4.00 35.92 31.35
CA SER A 273 -5.17 36.72 30.98
C SER A 273 -5.60 36.55 29.52
N ILE A 274 -4.68 36.28 28.59
CA ILE A 274 -5.03 36.08 27.19
C ILE A 274 -5.53 34.64 26.98
N ASP A 275 -4.82 33.65 27.54
CA ASP A 275 -5.18 32.22 27.47
C ASP A 275 -6.58 31.92 28.03
N GLU A 276 -7.04 32.69 29.01
CA GLU A 276 -8.42 32.61 29.54
C GLU A 276 -9.50 32.79 28.46
N HIS A 277 -9.23 33.54 27.38
CA HIS A 277 -10.13 33.62 26.24
C HIS A 277 -10.16 32.33 25.41
N LEU A 278 -9.03 31.66 25.28
CA LEU A 278 -8.96 30.36 24.61
C LEU A 278 -9.71 29.29 25.40
N LEU A 279 -9.53 29.27 26.72
CA LEU A 279 -10.19 28.34 27.63
C LEU A 279 -11.71 28.62 27.77
N ASP A 280 -12.14 29.88 27.77
CA ASP A 280 -13.56 30.24 27.63
C ASP A 280 -14.11 29.74 26.27
N ALA A 281 -13.34 29.83 25.18
CA ALA A 281 -13.76 29.33 23.87
C ALA A 281 -13.91 27.81 23.82
N GLU A 282 -12.96 27.05 24.41
CA GLU A 282 -13.06 25.58 24.52
C GLU A 282 -14.38 25.17 25.19
N TYR A 283 -14.72 25.80 26.33
CA TYR A 283 -15.99 25.54 27.01
C TYR A 283 -17.19 25.88 26.11
N LEU A 284 -17.20 27.06 25.49
CA LEU A 284 -18.30 27.48 24.62
C LEU A 284 -18.50 26.51 23.43
N LEU A 285 -17.42 25.97 22.85
CA LEU A 285 -17.48 24.97 21.78
C LEU A 285 -18.07 23.65 22.25
N VAL A 286 -17.60 23.11 23.39
CA VAL A 286 -18.09 21.85 23.97
C VAL A 286 -19.60 21.93 24.29
N PHE A 287 -20.08 23.11 24.70
CA PHE A 287 -21.50 23.36 24.98
C PHE A 287 -22.29 23.96 23.79
N GLY A 288 -21.77 23.89 22.56
CA GLY A 288 -22.49 24.24 21.34
C GLY A 288 -22.76 25.74 21.11
N ARG A 289 -22.10 26.63 21.86
CA ARG A 289 -22.20 28.10 21.77
C ARG A 289 -21.16 28.67 20.80
N SER A 290 -21.06 28.09 19.59
CA SER A 290 -19.97 28.35 18.63
C SER A 290 -19.82 29.82 18.21
N THR A 291 -20.91 30.59 18.15
CA THR A 291 -20.83 32.03 17.82
C THR A 291 -20.04 32.80 18.88
N GLU A 292 -20.33 32.56 20.16
CA GLU A 292 -19.64 33.21 21.27
C GLU A 292 -18.21 32.71 21.41
N ALA A 293 -17.97 31.42 21.15
CA ALA A 293 -16.62 30.86 21.11
C ALA A 293 -15.75 31.59 20.07
N ARG A 294 -16.29 31.90 18.89
CA ARG A 294 -15.61 32.66 17.86
C ARG A 294 -15.26 34.08 18.29
N GLU A 295 -16.13 34.75 19.02
CA GLU A 295 -15.82 36.07 19.60
C GLU A 295 -14.64 35.99 20.57
N ARG A 296 -14.54 34.92 21.36
CA ARG A 296 -13.40 34.69 22.26
C ARG A 296 -12.12 34.31 21.51
N ILE A 297 -12.21 33.47 20.50
CA ILE A 297 -11.09 33.11 19.62
C ILE A 297 -10.54 34.36 18.91
N LEU A 298 -11.40 35.17 18.29
CA LEU A 298 -10.97 36.40 17.60
C LEU A 298 -10.33 37.42 18.57
N LEU A 299 -10.79 37.47 19.82
CA LEU A 299 -10.17 38.31 20.85
C LEU A 299 -8.80 37.75 21.29
N TYR A 300 -8.69 36.44 21.52
CA TYR A 300 -7.43 35.75 21.78
C TYR A 300 -6.44 36.02 20.65
N GLU A 301 -6.83 35.75 19.39
CA GLU A 301 -5.98 36.00 18.23
C GLU A 301 -5.47 37.44 18.16
N LYS A 302 -6.36 38.41 18.43
CA LYS A 302 -5.97 39.82 18.44
C LYS A 302 -4.94 40.10 19.53
N LEU A 303 -5.21 39.69 20.77
CA LEU A 303 -4.34 39.96 21.91
C LEU A 303 -2.99 39.24 21.77
N MET A 304 -2.96 38.04 21.20
CA MET A 304 -1.73 37.34 20.86
C MET A 304 -0.94 38.09 19.77
N LYS A 305 -1.58 38.57 18.70
CA LYS A 305 -0.92 39.37 17.66
C LYS A 305 -0.36 40.69 18.21
N ASP A 306 -1.14 41.39 19.04
CA ASP A 306 -0.71 42.62 19.73
C ASP A 306 0.47 42.32 20.68
N GLY A 307 0.42 41.19 21.40
CA GLY A 307 1.48 40.71 22.30
C GLY A 307 2.77 40.33 21.57
N PHE A 308 2.71 39.57 20.48
CA PHE A 308 3.90 39.24 19.67
C PHE A 308 4.52 40.48 19.00
N ALA A 309 3.71 41.49 18.66
CA ALA A 309 4.20 42.73 18.03
C ALA A 309 4.85 43.71 19.01
N LEU A 310 4.49 43.66 20.29
CA LEU A 310 4.93 44.63 21.33
C LEU A 310 5.79 43.99 22.44
N GLY A 311 5.75 42.67 22.59
CA GLY A 311 6.43 41.90 23.62
C GLY A 311 7.90 41.60 23.29
N ASP A 312 8.64 41.28 24.33
CA ASP A 312 10.05 40.92 24.30
C ASP A 312 10.28 39.40 24.13
N GLU A 313 11.53 38.98 24.22
CA GLU A 313 11.93 37.57 24.15
C GLU A 313 11.33 36.73 25.29
N ILE A 314 11.18 37.32 26.49
CA ILE A 314 10.56 36.67 27.66
C ILE A 314 9.08 36.37 27.41
N PHE A 315 8.33 37.34 26.86
CA PHE A 315 6.95 37.13 26.42
C PHE A 315 6.86 36.04 25.36
N ARG A 316 7.71 36.11 24.32
CA ARG A 316 7.72 35.12 23.22
C ARG A 316 7.99 33.70 23.72
N ALA A 317 9.00 33.50 24.56
CA ALA A 317 9.33 32.19 25.11
C ALA A 317 8.19 31.61 25.96
N GLY A 318 7.67 32.38 26.93
CA GLY A 318 6.59 31.94 27.83
C GLY A 318 5.28 31.63 27.09
N VAL A 319 4.96 32.40 26.04
CA VAL A 319 3.82 32.12 25.16
C VAL A 319 4.01 30.81 24.40
N LEU A 320 5.15 30.63 23.73
CA LEU A 320 5.38 29.46 22.89
C LEU A 320 5.38 28.16 23.70
N GLU A 321 5.86 28.18 24.95
CA GLU A 321 5.77 27.07 25.88
C GLU A 321 4.31 26.70 26.20
N LYS A 322 3.49 27.67 26.65
CA LYS A 322 2.07 27.46 26.98
C LYS A 322 1.25 27.04 25.75
N MET A 323 1.47 27.66 24.59
CA MET A 323 0.82 27.27 23.33
C MET A 323 1.13 25.82 22.94
N ARG A 324 2.40 25.38 23.06
CA ARG A 324 2.77 23.96 22.82
C ARG A 324 2.08 23.04 23.82
N SER A 325 1.98 23.43 25.09
CA SER A 325 1.29 22.65 26.13
C SER A 325 -0.20 22.48 25.80
N PHE A 326 -0.93 23.55 25.47
CA PHE A 326 -2.33 23.45 25.06
C PHE A 326 -2.51 22.67 23.76
N TYR A 327 -1.64 22.86 22.76
CA TYR A 327 -1.69 22.09 21.52
C TYR A 327 -1.55 20.59 21.76
N ASN A 328 -0.62 20.20 22.63
CA ASN A 328 -0.40 18.80 23.00
C ASN A 328 -1.60 18.19 23.74
N GLN A 329 -2.32 18.98 24.54
CA GLN A 329 -3.56 18.55 25.20
C GLN A 329 -4.72 18.29 24.21
N LEU A 330 -4.60 18.76 22.96
CA LEU A 330 -5.60 18.58 21.90
C LEU A 330 -5.18 17.54 20.84
N LEU A 331 -4.19 16.68 21.11
CA LEU A 331 -3.71 15.70 20.12
C LEU A 331 -4.76 14.67 19.68
N PHE A 332 -5.74 14.36 20.54
CA PHE A 332 -6.86 13.49 20.19
C PHE A 332 -7.88 14.14 19.24
N VAL A 333 -7.90 15.48 19.15
CA VAL A 333 -8.90 16.26 18.41
C VAL A 333 -8.68 16.14 16.90
N LEU A 334 -9.72 15.73 16.20
CA LEU A 334 -9.81 15.56 14.75
C LEU A 334 -10.57 16.74 14.09
N PRO A 335 -10.44 16.94 12.76
CA PRO A 335 -11.20 17.93 11.99
C PRO A 335 -12.73 17.95 12.19
N THR A 336 -13.32 16.83 12.60
CA THR A 336 -14.76 16.69 12.87
C THR A 336 -15.21 17.21 14.23
N ASP A 337 -14.27 17.53 15.13
CA ASP A 337 -14.56 17.79 16.53
C ASP A 337 -14.69 19.30 16.81
N ALA A 338 -15.57 19.68 17.75
CA ALA A 338 -15.82 21.09 18.06
C ALA A 338 -14.56 21.87 18.49
N LEU A 339 -13.60 21.20 19.16
CA LEU A 339 -12.34 21.80 19.61
C LEU A 339 -11.30 22.01 18.48
N PHE A 340 -11.56 21.54 17.25
CA PHE A 340 -10.61 21.67 16.15
C PHE A 340 -10.34 23.13 15.74
N GLU A 341 -11.31 24.02 15.96
CA GLU A 341 -11.17 25.46 15.72
C GLU A 341 -10.07 26.05 16.63
N VAL A 342 -10.05 25.67 17.93
CA VAL A 342 -9.00 26.05 18.89
C VAL A 342 -7.64 25.44 18.51
N LYS A 343 -7.60 24.15 18.14
CA LYS A 343 -6.35 23.48 17.73
C LYS A 343 -5.74 24.13 16.49
N THR A 344 -6.56 24.56 15.54
CA THR A 344 -6.11 25.25 14.32
C THR A 344 -5.47 26.60 14.66
N VAL A 345 -6.12 27.41 15.50
CA VAL A 345 -5.60 28.72 15.94
C VAL A 345 -4.25 28.57 16.65
N LEU A 346 -4.11 27.59 17.55
CA LEU A 346 -2.82 27.28 18.19
C LEU A 346 -1.77 26.85 17.16
N SER A 347 -2.12 26.00 16.20
CA SER A 347 -1.22 25.57 15.12
C SER A 347 -0.72 26.75 14.29
N ASP A 348 -1.59 27.70 13.98
CA ASP A 348 -1.29 28.83 13.11
C ASP A 348 -0.34 29.83 13.78
N PHE A 349 -0.54 30.12 15.07
CA PHE A 349 0.42 30.90 15.85
C PHE A 349 1.77 30.20 15.98
N LEU A 350 1.79 28.91 16.31
CA LEU A 350 3.04 28.16 16.40
C LEU A 350 3.77 28.14 15.06
N LEU A 351 3.09 27.95 13.93
CA LEU A 351 3.72 27.98 12.60
C LEU A 351 4.31 29.35 12.24
N ALA A 352 3.63 30.44 12.61
CA ALA A 352 4.06 31.80 12.33
C ALA A 352 5.20 32.28 13.23
N GLU A 353 5.15 31.98 14.53
CA GLU A 353 6.02 32.59 15.55
C GLU A 353 7.14 31.66 16.06
N LEU A 354 7.16 30.38 15.65
CA LEU A 354 8.34 29.53 15.86
C LEU A 354 9.56 30.12 15.15
N GLU A 355 10.62 30.37 15.94
CA GLU A 355 11.88 30.99 15.53
C GLU A 355 12.50 30.38 14.26
N GLU A 356 13.38 31.14 13.60
CA GLU A 356 14.09 30.70 12.40
C GLU A 356 15.40 29.93 12.71
N SER A 357 15.34 28.93 13.60
CA SER A 357 16.44 27.99 13.87
C SER A 357 16.37 26.73 12.97
N PRO A 358 17.43 25.93 12.83
CA PRO A 358 17.36 24.60 12.22
C PRO A 358 16.47 23.62 13.00
N GLU A 359 16.51 23.63 14.34
CA GLU A 359 15.74 22.70 15.18
C GLU A 359 14.22 22.93 15.06
N THR A 360 13.79 24.20 14.94
CA THR A 360 12.37 24.56 14.82
C THR A 360 11.76 24.21 13.45
N VAL A 361 12.55 23.94 12.40
CA VAL A 361 12.00 23.48 11.11
C VAL A 361 11.28 22.14 11.28
N LEU A 362 11.83 21.22 12.09
CA LEU A 362 11.19 19.95 12.42
C LEU A 362 9.87 20.16 13.18
N GLY A 363 9.83 21.14 14.07
CA GLY A 363 8.61 21.53 14.80
C GLY A 363 7.52 22.05 13.86
N LYS A 364 7.87 22.96 12.95
CA LYS A 364 6.94 23.48 11.91
C LYS A 364 6.43 22.36 11.01
N LEU A 365 7.31 21.48 10.53
CA LEU A 365 6.90 20.34 9.71
C LEU A 365 6.00 19.36 10.48
N GLY A 366 6.26 19.14 11.77
CA GLY A 366 5.40 18.31 12.63
C GLY A 366 3.96 18.83 12.72
N LEU A 367 3.78 20.14 12.93
CA LEU A 367 2.46 20.80 12.96
C LEU A 367 1.73 20.70 11.60
N ILE A 368 2.45 20.76 10.50
CA ILE A 368 1.89 20.58 9.15
C ILE A 368 1.50 19.10 8.93
N ARG A 369 2.37 18.17 9.34
CA ARG A 369 2.19 16.72 9.19
C ARG A 369 0.96 16.21 9.94
N ASP A 370 0.50 16.86 11.00
CA ASP A 370 -0.75 16.51 11.68
C ASP A 370 -1.98 16.53 10.74
N TYR A 371 -1.98 17.38 9.71
CA TYR A 371 -3.02 17.34 8.67
C TYR A 371 -2.94 16.07 7.79
N MET A 372 -1.74 15.53 7.53
CA MET A 372 -1.58 14.24 6.88
C MET A 372 -1.97 13.09 7.82
N ASN A 373 -1.67 13.19 9.11
CA ASN A 373 -2.13 12.24 10.14
C ASN A 373 -3.67 12.21 10.25
N TYR A 374 -4.37 13.34 10.11
CA TYR A 374 -5.85 13.34 10.02
C TYR A 374 -6.34 12.67 8.73
N ALA A 375 -5.65 12.85 7.60
CA ALA A 375 -6.00 12.20 6.35
C ALA A 375 -5.95 10.66 6.47
N TYR A 376 -4.97 10.12 7.21
CA TYR A 376 -4.91 8.71 7.63
C TYR A 376 -6.11 8.32 8.52
N LYS A 377 -6.25 8.97 9.69
CA LYS A 377 -7.27 8.62 10.70
C LYS A 377 -8.71 8.70 10.18
N LEU A 378 -8.98 9.61 9.24
CA LEU A 378 -10.30 9.80 8.63
C LEU A 378 -10.50 9.01 7.33
N ALA A 379 -9.48 8.36 6.78
CA ALA A 379 -9.53 7.70 5.46
C ALA A 379 -10.67 6.67 5.33
N GLN A 380 -10.94 5.94 6.41
CA GLN A 380 -11.95 4.87 6.45
C GLN A 380 -13.33 5.36 6.94
N THR A 381 -13.37 6.43 7.73
CA THR A 381 -14.56 6.88 8.46
C THR A 381 -15.21 8.14 7.86
N ASN A 382 -14.42 9.04 7.26
CA ASN A 382 -14.90 10.27 6.63
C ASN A 382 -14.01 10.68 5.45
N GLN A 383 -14.31 10.13 4.28
CA GLN A 383 -13.56 10.38 3.03
C GLN A 383 -13.58 11.84 2.54
N LEU A 384 -14.53 12.67 3.00
CA LEU A 384 -14.53 14.10 2.66
C LEU A 384 -13.46 14.82 3.48
N GLU A 385 -13.54 14.71 4.81
CA GLU A 385 -12.58 15.36 5.70
C GLU A 385 -11.16 14.79 5.56
N ALA A 386 -11.00 13.51 5.21
CA ALA A 386 -9.70 12.94 4.87
C ALA A 386 -9.04 13.65 3.66
N ARG A 387 -9.84 13.97 2.62
CA ARG A 387 -9.38 14.69 1.43
C ARG A 387 -9.11 16.17 1.71
N LEU A 388 -9.97 16.83 2.49
CA LEU A 388 -9.76 18.21 2.93
C LEU A 388 -8.51 18.34 3.81
N SER A 389 -8.27 17.37 4.70
CA SER A 389 -7.06 17.30 5.53
C SER A 389 -5.80 17.19 4.68
N LEU A 390 -5.79 16.32 3.66
CA LEU A 390 -4.65 16.20 2.75
C LEU A 390 -4.42 17.45 1.88
N GLN A 391 -5.49 18.15 1.49
CA GLN A 391 -5.40 19.46 0.83
C GLN A 391 -4.81 20.53 1.75
N ASN A 392 -5.24 20.59 3.01
CA ASN A 392 -4.72 21.52 4.02
C ASN A 392 -3.24 21.24 4.34
N TYR A 393 -2.85 19.96 4.45
CA TYR A 393 -1.44 19.56 4.53
C TYR A 393 -0.67 20.15 3.35
N PHE A 394 -1.14 19.93 2.11
CA PHE A 394 -0.39 20.35 0.93
C PHE A 394 -0.25 21.87 0.82
N MET A 395 -1.31 22.64 1.05
CA MET A 395 -1.24 24.12 1.05
C MET A 395 -0.18 24.63 2.01
N ARG A 396 -0.21 24.15 3.26
CA ARG A 396 0.74 24.54 4.31
C ARG A 396 2.17 24.06 3.99
N PHE A 397 2.30 22.86 3.41
CA PHE A 397 3.58 22.30 2.97
C PHE A 397 4.19 23.09 1.81
N GLN A 398 3.40 23.60 0.86
CA GLN A 398 3.91 24.46 -0.20
C GLN A 398 4.47 25.79 0.34
N ASP A 399 3.74 26.42 1.26
CA ASP A 399 4.23 27.65 1.92
C ASP A 399 5.46 27.39 2.78
N PHE A 400 5.49 26.26 3.51
CA PHE A 400 6.67 25.80 4.24
C PHE A 400 7.88 25.62 3.32
N VAL A 401 7.78 24.83 2.24
CA VAL A 401 8.92 24.62 1.31
C VAL A 401 9.40 25.92 0.67
N LYS A 402 8.48 26.85 0.38
CA LYS A 402 8.81 28.18 -0.16
C LYS A 402 9.56 29.04 0.85
N ASN A 403 9.13 29.07 2.11
CA ASN A 403 9.71 29.91 3.16
C ASN A 403 11.03 29.31 3.71
N GLU A 404 11.10 27.99 3.82
CA GLU A 404 12.20 27.24 4.43
C GLU A 404 13.29 26.81 3.44
N LYS A 405 13.16 27.18 2.16
CA LYS A 405 13.98 26.70 1.04
C LYS A 405 15.50 26.74 1.27
N SER A 406 16.01 27.78 1.92
CA SER A 406 17.44 27.93 2.21
C SER A 406 17.94 26.95 3.28
N ARG A 407 17.08 26.55 4.21
CA ARG A 407 17.38 25.62 5.31
C ARG A 407 17.19 24.16 4.91
N LEU A 408 16.23 23.86 4.02
CA LEU A 408 15.95 22.49 3.54
C LEU A 408 17.17 21.73 2.99
N ALA A 409 18.14 22.42 2.40
CA ALA A 409 19.37 21.79 1.90
C ALA A 409 20.23 21.12 3.00
N GLY A 410 20.13 21.57 4.26
CA GLY A 410 20.82 20.96 5.41
C GLY A 410 20.07 19.82 6.08
N ILE A 411 18.84 19.54 5.65
CA ILE A 411 17.89 18.57 6.26
C ILE A 411 17.12 17.84 5.14
N SER A 412 17.83 17.51 4.06
CA SER A 412 17.23 17.03 2.80
C SER A 412 16.25 15.87 3.01
N ASP A 413 16.62 14.92 3.86
CA ASP A 413 15.94 13.64 4.03
C ASP A 413 14.49 13.78 4.50
N LEU A 414 14.13 14.92 5.11
CA LEU A 414 12.74 15.24 5.47
C LEU A 414 11.79 15.20 4.27
N LEU A 415 12.21 15.64 3.08
CA LEU A 415 11.35 15.55 1.91
C LEU A 415 11.21 14.09 1.43
N SER A 416 12.20 13.24 1.68
CA SER A 416 12.13 11.80 1.41
C SER A 416 11.23 11.07 2.41
N GLU A 417 11.25 11.47 3.68
CA GLU A 417 10.32 11.04 4.72
C GLU A 417 8.86 11.40 4.35
N GLU A 418 8.57 12.68 4.05
CA GLU A 418 7.21 13.08 3.65
C GLU A 418 6.76 12.35 2.37
N ASN A 419 7.67 12.09 1.42
CA ASN A 419 7.37 11.29 0.24
C ASN A 419 6.96 9.86 0.60
N ARG A 420 7.62 9.24 1.59
CA ARG A 420 7.30 7.88 2.09
C ARG A 420 5.95 7.85 2.81
N ILE A 421 5.62 8.87 3.61
CA ILE A 421 4.33 8.95 4.29
C ILE A 421 3.20 9.13 3.26
N MET A 422 3.41 9.98 2.25
CA MET A 422 2.49 10.13 1.11
C MET A 422 2.38 8.83 0.27
N ASP A 423 3.49 8.12 0.04
CA ASP A 423 3.50 6.83 -0.67
C ASP A 423 2.55 5.83 -0.01
N ASN A 424 2.67 5.66 1.31
CA ASN A 424 1.84 4.75 2.09
C ASN A 424 0.36 5.15 2.04
N LEU A 425 0.05 6.44 2.19
CA LEU A 425 -1.32 6.96 2.23
C LEU A 425 -2.02 6.68 0.90
N LEU A 426 -1.36 7.03 -0.21
CA LEU A 426 -1.90 6.81 -1.55
C LEU A 426 -2.03 5.31 -1.85
N LYS A 427 -1.03 4.47 -1.56
CA LYS A 427 -1.13 3.02 -1.85
C LYS A 427 -2.27 2.32 -1.09
N GLN A 428 -2.60 2.76 0.12
CA GLN A 428 -3.63 2.14 0.95
C GLN A 428 -5.07 2.56 0.60
N TYR A 429 -5.28 3.81 0.13
CA TYR A 429 -6.60 4.43 0.17
C TYR A 429 -7.10 4.95 -1.19
N PRO A 430 -8.20 4.38 -1.75
CA PRO A 430 -8.64 4.67 -3.12
C PRO A 430 -9.16 6.09 -3.31
N GLN A 431 -9.70 6.76 -2.28
CA GLN A 431 -10.27 8.11 -2.40
C GLN A 431 -9.24 9.19 -2.74
N PHE A 432 -7.94 8.90 -2.57
CA PHE A 432 -6.86 9.81 -2.97
C PHE A 432 -6.35 9.57 -4.40
N TYR A 433 -6.93 8.62 -5.15
CA TYR A 433 -6.65 8.46 -6.59
C TYR A 433 -7.38 9.51 -7.43
N GLN A 434 -7.00 10.77 -7.24
CA GLN A 434 -7.48 11.92 -8.00
C GLN A 434 -6.27 12.70 -8.52
N ASP A 435 -6.42 13.34 -9.69
CA ASP A 435 -5.33 14.05 -10.37
C ASP A 435 -4.60 15.04 -9.45
N ALA A 436 -5.35 15.75 -8.61
CA ALA A 436 -4.83 16.71 -7.65
C ALA A 436 -3.81 16.10 -6.67
N PHE A 437 -4.11 14.96 -6.04
CA PHE A 437 -3.22 14.36 -5.03
C PHE A 437 -1.92 13.81 -5.65
N PHE A 438 -1.98 13.30 -6.87
CA PHE A 438 -0.76 12.93 -7.60
C PHE A 438 0.05 14.16 -8.06
N ALA A 439 -0.61 15.28 -8.40
CA ALA A 439 0.08 16.55 -8.63
C ALA A 439 0.80 17.06 -7.37
N MET A 440 0.18 16.91 -6.19
CA MET A 440 0.80 17.22 -4.89
C MET A 440 2.06 16.37 -4.65
N LYS A 441 1.96 15.07 -4.93
CA LYS A 441 3.08 14.15 -4.81
C LYS A 441 4.23 14.52 -5.75
N ASN A 442 3.92 14.78 -7.02
CA ASN A 442 4.93 15.14 -8.01
C ASN A 442 5.61 16.49 -7.68
N PHE A 443 4.89 17.44 -7.05
CA PHE A 443 5.52 18.65 -6.50
C PHE A 443 6.56 18.30 -5.43
N LEU A 444 6.18 17.50 -4.43
CA LEU A 444 7.06 17.08 -3.33
C LEU A 444 8.31 16.33 -3.85
N GLU A 445 8.11 15.37 -4.74
CA GLU A 445 9.20 14.64 -5.43
C GLU A 445 10.11 15.58 -6.23
N THR A 446 9.54 16.58 -6.90
CA THR A 446 10.31 17.58 -7.67
C THR A 446 11.15 18.48 -6.76
N GLU A 447 10.66 18.86 -5.57
CA GLU A 447 11.43 19.63 -4.60
C GLU A 447 12.54 18.79 -3.95
N TRP A 448 12.28 17.51 -3.62
CA TRP A 448 13.32 16.56 -3.18
C TRP A 448 14.44 16.39 -4.23
N LEU A 449 14.09 16.15 -5.50
CA LEU A 449 15.08 16.03 -6.57
C LEU A 449 15.90 17.32 -6.80
N LYS A 450 15.42 18.51 -6.37
CA LYS A 450 16.21 19.76 -6.45
C LYS A 450 17.26 19.87 -5.34
N LEU A 451 17.08 19.19 -4.21
CA LEU A 451 18.07 19.17 -3.12
C LEU A 451 19.24 18.21 -3.42
N LEU A 452 19.02 17.20 -4.28
CA LEU A 452 20.04 16.22 -4.63
C LEU A 452 21.00 16.75 -5.71
N PRO A 453 22.33 16.49 -5.58
CA PRO A 453 23.30 16.83 -6.61
C PRO A 453 23.09 15.99 -7.88
N GLU A 454 23.43 16.55 -9.04
CA GLU A 454 23.42 15.78 -10.30
C GLU A 454 24.46 14.65 -10.24
N GLY A 455 24.06 13.44 -10.62
CA GLY A 455 24.89 12.25 -10.54
C GLY A 455 24.09 10.99 -10.25
N ASN A 456 24.78 9.96 -9.74
CA ASN A 456 24.21 8.64 -9.48
C ASN A 456 23.03 8.70 -8.50
N ASP A 457 23.19 9.43 -7.40
CA ASP A 457 22.20 9.51 -6.31
C ASP A 457 20.84 10.03 -6.79
N LYS A 458 20.86 11.16 -7.52
CA LYS A 458 19.67 11.75 -8.11
C LYS A 458 19.07 10.87 -9.22
N ASN A 459 19.89 10.17 -10.00
CA ASN A 459 19.39 9.24 -11.01
C ASN A 459 18.74 8.00 -10.38
N GLU A 460 19.27 7.50 -9.27
CA GLU A 460 18.66 6.42 -8.50
C GLU A 460 17.34 6.83 -7.84
N GLU A 461 17.26 8.05 -7.29
CA GLU A 461 16.00 8.56 -6.73
C GLU A 461 14.92 8.69 -7.83
N LYS A 462 15.26 9.16 -9.05
CA LYS A 462 14.35 9.09 -10.21
C LYS A 462 13.91 7.65 -10.51
N GLN A 463 14.83 6.67 -10.50
CA GLN A 463 14.49 5.26 -10.73
C GLN A 463 13.55 4.69 -9.66
N THR A 464 13.79 5.03 -8.39
CA THR A 464 12.88 4.68 -7.29
C THR A 464 11.49 5.29 -7.53
N MET A 465 11.41 6.58 -7.85
CA MET A 465 10.14 7.25 -8.16
C MET A 465 9.40 6.61 -9.34
N ILE A 466 10.10 6.22 -10.42
CA ILE A 466 9.49 5.50 -11.53
C ILE A 466 8.92 4.16 -11.06
N SER A 467 9.66 3.40 -10.22
CA SER A 467 9.15 2.15 -9.66
C SER A 467 7.91 2.37 -8.79
N THR A 468 7.90 3.38 -7.92
CA THR A 468 6.72 3.70 -7.10
C THR A 468 5.53 4.14 -7.95
N LYS A 469 5.75 4.89 -9.04
CA LYS A 469 4.70 5.26 -10.00
C LYS A 469 4.12 4.04 -10.71
N ILE A 470 4.93 3.05 -11.05
CA ILE A 470 4.46 1.75 -11.57
C ILE A 470 3.62 1.00 -10.52
N ASP A 471 4.00 1.04 -9.23
CA ASP A 471 3.17 0.46 -8.16
C ASP A 471 1.81 1.18 -8.05
N PHE A 472 1.77 2.51 -8.12
CA PHE A 472 0.50 3.25 -8.11
C PHE A 472 -0.38 2.89 -9.31
N LEU A 473 0.19 2.66 -10.49
CA LEU A 473 -0.55 2.20 -11.67
C LEU A 473 -1.18 0.82 -11.40
N LYS A 474 -0.42 -0.16 -10.88
CA LYS A 474 -0.94 -1.48 -10.49
C LYS A 474 -2.06 -1.38 -9.44
N GLN A 475 -1.86 -0.55 -8.43
CA GLN A 475 -2.82 -0.34 -7.35
C GLN A 475 -4.08 0.39 -7.84
N LEU A 476 -3.95 1.34 -8.77
CA LEU A 476 -5.09 1.96 -9.46
C LEU A 476 -5.91 0.94 -10.23
N GLN A 477 -5.26 0.01 -10.94
CA GLN A 477 -5.97 -1.08 -11.62
C GLN A 477 -6.74 -1.93 -10.61
N SER A 478 -6.12 -2.35 -9.50
CA SER A 478 -6.82 -3.07 -8.42
C SER A 478 -8.06 -2.32 -7.90
N PHE A 479 -7.90 -1.05 -7.52
CA PHE A 479 -8.99 -0.23 -6.99
C PHE A 479 -10.09 0.10 -8.00
N PHE A 480 -9.76 0.30 -9.28
CA PHE A 480 -10.74 0.53 -10.34
C PHE A 480 -11.53 -0.75 -10.68
N LEU A 481 -10.85 -1.91 -10.77
CA LEU A 481 -11.52 -3.19 -11.03
C LEU A 481 -12.44 -3.58 -9.85
N ALA A 482 -12.06 -3.21 -8.62
CA ALA A 482 -12.87 -3.33 -7.41
C ALA A 482 -13.92 -2.20 -7.21
N GLU A 483 -14.24 -1.42 -8.25
CA GLU A 483 -15.27 -0.36 -8.26
C GLU A 483 -15.06 0.81 -7.27
N LYS A 484 -13.85 0.94 -6.68
CA LYS A 484 -13.54 1.98 -5.68
C LYS A 484 -13.16 3.35 -6.28
N ILE A 485 -12.93 3.42 -7.59
CA ILE A 485 -12.48 4.62 -8.32
C ILE A 485 -13.28 4.76 -9.62
N SER A 486 -13.64 5.99 -10.01
CA SER A 486 -14.37 6.24 -11.25
C SER A 486 -13.50 6.09 -12.50
N LEU A 487 -14.12 5.81 -13.65
CA LEU A 487 -13.44 5.80 -14.96
C LEU A 487 -12.79 7.16 -15.29
N ALA A 488 -13.35 8.26 -14.82
CA ALA A 488 -12.81 9.60 -15.08
C ALA A 488 -11.50 9.83 -14.31
N ASP A 489 -11.51 9.54 -13.00
CA ASP A 489 -10.34 9.67 -12.13
C ASP A 489 -9.22 8.72 -12.57
N ALA A 490 -9.57 7.44 -12.86
CA ALA A 490 -8.62 6.45 -13.33
C ALA A 490 -7.92 6.90 -14.63
N ARG A 491 -8.65 7.47 -15.60
CA ARG A 491 -8.06 8.02 -16.82
C ARG A 491 -7.10 9.17 -16.55
N GLN A 492 -7.47 10.11 -15.68
CA GLN A 492 -6.63 11.27 -15.36
C GLN A 492 -5.33 10.82 -14.65
N VAL A 493 -5.45 10.00 -13.60
CA VAL A 493 -4.29 9.50 -12.84
C VAL A 493 -3.35 8.68 -13.73
N VAL A 494 -3.86 7.82 -14.61
CA VAL A 494 -3.01 7.08 -15.56
C VAL A 494 -2.24 8.02 -16.50
N LEU A 495 -2.92 9.00 -17.10
CA LEU A 495 -2.26 9.95 -18.00
C LEU A 495 -1.17 10.75 -17.28
N ARG A 496 -1.47 11.21 -16.05
CA ARG A 496 -0.50 11.88 -15.18
C ARG A 496 0.72 11.02 -14.89
N LEU A 497 0.53 9.84 -14.31
CA LEU A 497 1.61 8.96 -13.89
C LEU A 497 2.50 8.52 -15.06
N ILE A 498 1.93 8.29 -16.25
CA ILE A 498 2.71 7.99 -17.47
C ILE A 498 3.56 9.19 -17.88
N ASN A 499 3.00 10.39 -17.92
CA ASN A 499 3.73 11.61 -18.27
C ASN A 499 4.85 11.91 -17.27
N GLU A 500 4.62 11.69 -15.97
CA GLU A 500 5.62 11.89 -14.93
C GLU A 500 6.73 10.82 -14.98
N ILE A 501 6.41 9.56 -15.30
CA ILE A 501 7.43 8.53 -15.59
C ILE A 501 8.31 8.96 -16.77
N GLN A 502 7.71 9.45 -17.86
CA GLN A 502 8.46 9.93 -19.03
C GLN A 502 9.35 11.13 -18.70
N ALA A 503 8.88 12.07 -17.86
CA ALA A 503 9.68 13.21 -17.42
C ALA A 503 10.88 12.82 -16.53
N LEU A 504 10.77 11.70 -15.79
CA LEU A 504 11.85 11.17 -14.95
C LEU A 504 12.89 10.34 -15.74
N GLN A 505 12.56 9.89 -16.96
CA GLN A 505 13.46 9.12 -17.83
C GLN A 505 14.55 10.00 -18.47
N THR A 506 15.53 10.45 -17.68
CA THR A 506 16.74 11.11 -18.20
C THR A 506 17.68 10.06 -18.80
N GLY A 507 17.61 9.90 -20.12
CA GLY A 507 18.22 8.79 -20.85
C GLY A 507 19.75 8.69 -20.74
N THR A 508 20.21 7.46 -20.49
CA THR A 508 21.57 6.94 -20.76
C THR A 508 21.60 5.44 -20.45
N ASP A 509 20.85 5.01 -19.43
CA ASP A 509 20.81 3.63 -18.96
C ASP A 509 19.73 2.79 -19.67
N ILE A 510 20.13 2.14 -20.76
CA ILE A 510 19.24 1.36 -21.65
C ILE A 510 18.62 0.16 -20.91
N GLY A 511 19.38 -0.51 -20.04
CA GLY A 511 18.92 -1.71 -19.32
C GLY A 511 17.80 -1.39 -18.32
N VAL A 512 17.97 -0.33 -17.52
CA VAL A 512 16.94 0.11 -16.58
C VAL A 512 15.69 0.63 -17.31
N SER A 513 15.88 1.31 -18.44
CA SER A 513 14.76 1.76 -19.30
C SER A 513 13.96 0.58 -19.86
N ALA A 514 14.64 -0.49 -20.28
CA ALA A 514 14.00 -1.73 -20.74
C ALA A 514 13.25 -2.46 -19.61
N LEU A 515 13.80 -2.50 -18.39
CA LEU A 515 13.12 -3.07 -17.22
C LEU A 515 11.81 -2.33 -16.91
N PHE A 516 11.80 -1.00 -16.95
CA PHE A 516 10.57 -0.22 -16.75
C PHE A 516 9.58 -0.38 -17.91
N ALA A 517 10.05 -0.45 -19.16
CA ALA A 517 9.20 -0.74 -20.31
C ALA A 517 8.53 -2.13 -20.19
N LEU A 518 9.26 -3.15 -19.71
CA LEU A 518 8.73 -4.47 -19.42
C LEU A 518 7.65 -4.41 -18.34
N ARG A 519 7.93 -3.75 -17.20
CA ARG A 519 6.95 -3.56 -16.10
C ARG A 519 5.70 -2.76 -16.51
N LEU A 520 5.80 -1.92 -17.54
CA LEU A 520 4.67 -1.17 -18.11
C LEU A 520 3.91 -1.93 -19.23
N LYS A 521 4.48 -3.01 -19.78
CA LYS A 521 3.89 -3.81 -20.86
C LYS A 521 2.52 -4.37 -20.47
N ASP A 522 2.43 -4.97 -19.29
CA ASP A 522 1.20 -5.56 -18.76
C ASP A 522 0.14 -4.48 -18.51
N TYR A 523 0.58 -3.33 -18.01
CA TYR A 523 -0.27 -2.15 -17.81
C TYR A 523 -0.77 -1.53 -19.13
N GLY A 524 -0.05 -1.74 -20.24
CA GLY A 524 -0.47 -1.30 -21.57
C GLY A 524 -1.85 -1.82 -21.97
N ASN A 525 -2.23 -3.03 -21.54
CA ASN A 525 -3.55 -3.58 -21.78
C ASN A 525 -4.64 -2.86 -20.95
N PHE A 526 -4.35 -2.53 -19.69
CA PHE A 526 -5.26 -1.73 -18.87
C PHE A 526 -5.42 -0.29 -19.38
N LEU A 527 -4.32 0.34 -19.84
CA LEU A 527 -4.37 1.65 -20.52
C LEU A 527 -5.23 1.62 -21.79
N LYS A 528 -5.08 0.59 -22.64
CA LYS A 528 -5.94 0.40 -23.83
C LYS A 528 -7.41 0.27 -23.41
N PHE A 529 -7.70 -0.61 -22.45
CA PHE A 529 -9.05 -0.79 -21.90
C PHE A 529 -9.64 0.54 -21.42
N LEU A 530 -8.94 1.30 -20.57
CA LEU A 530 -9.43 2.59 -20.09
C LEU A 530 -9.72 3.57 -21.24
N LYS A 531 -8.98 3.53 -22.35
CA LYS A 531 -9.23 4.36 -23.53
C LYS A 531 -10.45 3.90 -24.34
N THR A 532 -10.66 2.60 -24.52
CA THR A 532 -11.77 2.04 -25.31
C THR A 532 -13.09 1.99 -24.56
N THR A 533 -13.05 1.82 -23.25
CA THR A 533 -14.23 1.67 -22.39
C THR A 533 -14.99 2.97 -22.21
N ASN A 534 -16.31 2.91 -22.14
CA ASN A 534 -17.18 4.05 -21.88
C ASN A 534 -18.12 3.80 -20.69
N VAL A 535 -18.68 4.89 -20.13
CA VAL A 535 -19.57 4.82 -18.95
C VAL A 535 -20.82 3.99 -19.22
N SER A 536 -21.32 3.96 -20.47
CA SER A 536 -22.47 3.14 -20.85
C SER A 536 -22.21 1.64 -20.79
N GLN A 537 -21.00 1.16 -21.13
CA GLN A 537 -20.61 -0.24 -20.97
C GLN A 537 -20.58 -0.64 -19.48
N LEU A 538 -19.96 0.20 -18.64
CA LEU A 538 -19.87 -0.02 -17.20
C LEU A 538 -21.19 0.13 -16.42
N ARG A 539 -22.27 0.60 -17.06
CA ARG A 539 -23.62 0.62 -16.45
C ARG A 539 -24.33 -0.74 -16.50
N GLY A 540 -23.88 -1.66 -17.36
CA GLY A 540 -24.47 -3.00 -17.52
C GLY A 540 -23.70 -4.10 -16.78
N SER A 541 -22.50 -3.82 -16.29
CA SER A 541 -21.58 -4.81 -15.74
C SER A 541 -20.43 -4.16 -14.97
N SER A 542 -19.89 -4.92 -14.01
CA SER A 542 -18.70 -4.55 -13.23
C SER A 542 -17.47 -4.31 -14.11
N PRO A 543 -16.59 -3.34 -13.82
CA PRO A 543 -15.35 -3.08 -14.56
C PRO A 543 -14.44 -4.30 -14.68
N GLN A 544 -14.39 -5.17 -13.66
CA GLN A 544 -13.65 -6.43 -13.72
C GLN A 544 -14.08 -7.31 -14.90
N LYS A 545 -15.38 -7.62 -15.02
CA LYS A 545 -15.93 -8.45 -16.10
C LYS A 545 -15.70 -7.85 -17.49
N GLU A 546 -15.82 -6.53 -17.64
CA GLU A 546 -15.51 -5.88 -18.93
C GLU A 546 -14.02 -5.90 -19.26
N TYR A 547 -13.14 -5.80 -18.25
CA TYR A 547 -11.71 -5.94 -18.44
C TYR A 547 -11.31 -7.37 -18.82
N GLU A 548 -11.90 -8.38 -18.19
CA GLU A 548 -11.73 -9.80 -18.54
C GLU A 548 -12.19 -10.09 -19.98
N LYS A 549 -13.37 -9.58 -20.38
CA LYS A 549 -13.84 -9.65 -21.78
C LYS A 549 -12.89 -8.94 -22.74
N PHE A 550 -12.38 -7.77 -22.39
CA PHE A 550 -11.43 -7.03 -23.23
C PHE A 550 -10.11 -7.81 -23.40
N LEU A 551 -9.60 -8.45 -22.34
CA LEU A 551 -8.43 -9.32 -22.43
C LEU A 551 -8.69 -10.54 -23.31
N ALA A 552 -9.87 -11.17 -23.20
CA ALA A 552 -10.28 -12.27 -24.07
C ALA A 552 -10.34 -11.83 -25.55
N LEU A 553 -10.95 -10.69 -25.85
CA LEU A 553 -11.01 -10.12 -27.20
C LEU A 553 -9.63 -9.72 -27.75
N GLN A 554 -8.72 -9.20 -26.93
CA GLN A 554 -7.34 -8.93 -27.35
C GLN A 554 -6.58 -10.22 -27.67
N ARG A 555 -6.79 -11.31 -26.91
CA ARG A 555 -6.21 -12.62 -27.22
C ARG A 555 -6.79 -13.22 -28.51
N GLU A 556 -8.11 -13.18 -28.66
CA GLU A 556 -8.80 -13.66 -29.88
C GLU A 556 -8.35 -12.86 -31.12
N GLN A 557 -8.20 -11.54 -31.01
CA GLN A 557 -7.68 -10.72 -32.10
C GLN A 557 -6.22 -11.04 -32.45
N LEU A 558 -5.34 -11.24 -31.47
CA LEU A 558 -3.97 -11.69 -31.72
C LEU A 558 -3.92 -13.05 -32.42
N THR A 559 -4.81 -13.97 -32.03
CA THR A 559 -4.95 -15.29 -32.66
C THR A 559 -5.43 -15.15 -34.11
N ILE A 560 -6.41 -14.28 -34.38
CA ILE A 560 -6.88 -13.97 -35.74
C ILE A 560 -5.75 -13.38 -36.60
N ASP A 561 -5.00 -12.40 -36.08
CA ASP A 561 -3.89 -11.77 -36.80
C ASP A 561 -2.76 -12.78 -37.09
N GLN A 562 -2.47 -13.70 -36.15
CA GLN A 562 -1.52 -14.81 -36.35
C GLN A 562 -2.00 -15.77 -37.45
N VAL A 563 -3.26 -16.22 -37.40
CA VAL A 563 -3.88 -17.06 -38.42
C VAL A 563 -3.78 -16.40 -39.81
N ILE A 564 -4.13 -15.11 -39.91
CA ILE A 564 -4.06 -14.38 -41.18
C ILE A 564 -2.62 -14.37 -41.73
N LYS A 565 -1.63 -14.04 -40.90
CA LYS A 565 -0.22 -14.03 -41.32
C LYS A 565 0.30 -15.40 -41.74
N GLU A 566 -0.07 -16.45 -41.01
CA GLU A 566 0.31 -17.82 -41.34
C GLU A 566 -0.30 -18.30 -42.66
N PHE A 567 -1.54 -17.89 -42.98
CA PHE A 567 -2.17 -18.17 -44.28
C PHE A 567 -1.57 -17.33 -45.43
N LEU A 568 -1.09 -16.12 -45.15
CA LEU A 568 -0.40 -15.25 -46.12
C LEU A 568 1.06 -15.67 -46.38
N GLY A 569 1.64 -16.54 -45.54
CA GLY A 569 3.05 -16.93 -45.65
C GLY A 569 4.03 -15.82 -45.26
N GLU A 570 3.57 -14.82 -44.50
CA GLU A 570 4.46 -13.84 -43.87
C GLU A 570 5.23 -14.54 -42.75
N GLU A 571 6.52 -14.22 -42.58
CA GLU A 571 7.28 -14.67 -41.41
C GLU A 571 6.62 -14.09 -40.14
N VAL A 572 5.84 -14.93 -39.46
CA VAL A 572 5.39 -14.65 -38.10
C VAL A 572 6.67 -14.64 -37.25
N PRO A 573 7.09 -13.50 -36.68
CA PRO A 573 8.28 -13.47 -35.86
C PRO A 573 8.02 -14.37 -34.66
N LYS A 574 8.75 -15.48 -34.56
CA LYS A 574 8.69 -16.36 -33.38
C LYS A 574 8.89 -15.48 -32.15
N PRO A 575 8.00 -15.50 -31.14
CA PRO A 575 8.36 -14.96 -29.84
C PRO A 575 9.57 -15.76 -29.36
N VAL A 576 10.67 -15.06 -29.08
CA VAL A 576 11.83 -15.67 -28.42
C VAL A 576 11.41 -15.95 -26.98
N ILE A 577 11.07 -17.20 -26.70
CA ILE A 577 10.68 -17.67 -25.38
C ILE A 577 11.96 -18.12 -24.68
N THR A 578 12.37 -17.39 -23.64
CA THR A 578 13.59 -17.73 -22.89
C THR A 578 13.34 -18.95 -21.98
N PRO A 579 14.38 -19.68 -21.53
CA PRO A 579 14.22 -20.81 -20.62
C PRO A 579 13.47 -20.45 -19.33
N GLU A 580 13.59 -19.23 -18.81
CA GLU A 580 12.79 -18.79 -17.65
C GLU A 580 11.30 -18.66 -17.97
N GLN A 581 10.93 -18.28 -19.20
CA GLN A 581 9.54 -18.19 -19.63
C GLN A 581 8.92 -19.59 -19.82
N ILE A 582 9.69 -20.55 -20.34
CA ILE A 582 9.27 -21.96 -20.39
C ILE A 582 9.02 -22.48 -18.97
N SER A 583 9.98 -22.27 -18.06
CA SER A 583 9.85 -22.70 -16.66
C SER A 583 8.65 -22.07 -15.94
N GLN A 584 8.39 -20.77 -16.14
CA GLN A 584 7.21 -20.10 -15.58
C GLN A 584 5.90 -20.64 -16.17
N GLN A 585 5.84 -20.88 -17.48
CA GLN A 585 4.65 -21.43 -18.13
C GLN A 585 4.34 -22.86 -17.64
N ILE A 586 5.37 -23.69 -17.43
CA ILE A 586 5.24 -25.00 -16.79
C ILE A 586 4.70 -24.85 -15.36
N ALA A 587 5.25 -23.93 -14.56
CA ALA A 587 4.78 -23.70 -13.19
C ALA A 587 3.30 -23.25 -13.14
N ASP A 588 2.88 -22.33 -14.01
CA ASP A 588 1.50 -21.85 -14.11
C ASP A 588 0.51 -22.97 -14.53
N ASP A 589 0.93 -23.82 -15.48
CA ASP A 589 0.15 -24.97 -15.94
C ASP A 589 -0.12 -25.99 -14.82
N PHE A 590 0.93 -26.37 -14.08
CA PHE A 590 0.82 -27.31 -12.96
C PHE A 590 0.13 -26.68 -11.73
N ALA A 591 0.29 -25.39 -11.47
CA ALA A 591 -0.44 -24.66 -10.43
C ALA A 591 -1.96 -24.69 -10.68
N THR A 592 -2.38 -24.65 -11.94
CA THR A 592 -3.80 -24.78 -12.33
C THR A 592 -4.39 -26.13 -11.91
N MET A 593 -3.57 -27.18 -11.85
CA MET A 593 -3.94 -28.53 -11.37
C MET A 593 -3.71 -28.73 -9.86
N LYS A 594 -3.47 -27.65 -9.10
CA LYS A 594 -3.15 -27.64 -7.66
C LYS A 594 -1.92 -28.48 -7.29
N VAL A 595 -0.98 -28.66 -8.20
CA VAL A 595 0.29 -29.34 -7.89
C VAL A 595 1.13 -28.45 -6.98
N THR A 596 1.65 -29.05 -5.92
CA THR A 596 2.57 -28.45 -4.96
C THR A 596 3.94 -29.13 -5.05
N GLY A 597 5.01 -28.51 -4.55
CA GLY A 597 6.34 -29.13 -4.55
C GLY A 597 6.97 -29.39 -5.93
N LEU A 598 6.45 -28.79 -7.01
CA LEU A 598 6.89 -29.05 -8.39
C LEU A 598 8.39 -28.78 -8.58
N GLN A 599 9.13 -29.80 -9.01
CA GLN A 599 10.53 -29.73 -9.39
C GLN A 599 10.66 -29.98 -10.90
N VAL A 600 11.09 -28.95 -11.63
CA VAL A 600 11.33 -28.99 -13.07
C VAL A 600 12.81 -29.23 -13.33
N GLY A 601 13.14 -30.14 -14.26
CA GLY A 601 14.50 -30.44 -14.67
C GLY A 601 15.15 -29.32 -15.48
N GLU A 602 16.44 -29.47 -15.76
CA GLU A 602 17.24 -28.46 -16.46
C GLU A 602 16.75 -28.27 -17.92
N ILE A 603 16.42 -27.03 -18.28
CA ILE A 603 15.98 -26.66 -19.63
C ILE A 603 17.22 -26.25 -20.43
N SER A 604 17.65 -27.16 -21.31
CA SER A 604 18.94 -27.10 -22.02
C SER A 604 18.95 -26.21 -23.27
N GLY A 605 17.80 -25.67 -23.70
CA GLY A 605 17.70 -24.73 -24.82
C GLY A 605 16.26 -24.27 -25.11
N GLU A 606 16.12 -23.21 -25.91
CA GLU A 606 14.83 -22.59 -26.27
C GLU A 606 13.95 -23.50 -27.16
N ASP A 607 14.55 -24.47 -27.85
CA ASP A 607 13.85 -25.45 -28.69
C ASP A 607 13.44 -26.74 -27.93
N GLN A 608 13.62 -26.80 -26.60
CA GLN A 608 13.29 -28.01 -25.81
C GLN A 608 11.79 -28.11 -25.50
N GLU A 609 11.04 -28.82 -26.34
CA GLU A 609 9.59 -29.05 -26.16
C GLU A 609 9.24 -29.98 -24.99
N LEU A 610 10.11 -30.95 -24.68
CA LEU A 610 9.93 -31.94 -23.61
C LEU A 610 10.84 -31.64 -22.42
N VAL A 611 10.26 -31.41 -21.24
CA VAL A 611 10.97 -31.12 -19.99
C VAL A 611 10.67 -32.20 -18.95
N ASP A 612 11.71 -32.70 -18.28
CA ASP A 612 11.57 -33.68 -17.20
C ASP A 612 10.96 -32.99 -15.96
N ILE A 613 9.87 -33.54 -15.42
CA ILE A 613 9.30 -33.19 -14.11
C ILE A 613 9.86 -34.20 -13.11
N LEU A 614 10.75 -33.73 -12.25
CA LEU A 614 11.52 -34.55 -11.30
C LEU A 614 10.68 -34.96 -10.08
N GLY A 615 9.68 -34.16 -9.73
CA GLY A 615 8.74 -34.45 -8.64
C GLY A 615 7.61 -33.41 -8.58
N GLY A 616 6.47 -33.79 -8.01
CA GLY A 616 5.34 -32.90 -7.75
C GLY A 616 4.23 -33.63 -7.00
N ASP A 617 3.51 -32.93 -6.15
CA ASP A 617 2.52 -33.49 -5.24
C ASP A 617 1.12 -32.93 -5.55
N THR A 618 0.14 -33.81 -5.83
CA THR A 618 -1.27 -33.41 -5.97
C THR A 618 -2.19 -34.36 -5.21
N GLU A 619 -3.09 -33.79 -4.41
CA GLU A 619 -4.02 -34.51 -3.52
C GLU A 619 -3.36 -35.58 -2.61
N GLY A 620 -2.06 -35.42 -2.31
CA GLY A 620 -1.27 -36.35 -1.50
C GLY A 620 -0.57 -37.48 -2.27
N MET A 621 -0.61 -37.46 -3.60
CA MET A 621 0.09 -38.41 -4.48
C MET A 621 1.32 -37.72 -5.10
N HIS A 622 2.51 -38.31 -4.95
CA HIS A 622 3.74 -37.82 -5.54
C HIS A 622 3.94 -38.40 -6.95
N PHE A 623 4.27 -37.55 -7.93
CA PHE A 623 4.46 -37.97 -9.33
C PHE A 623 5.71 -37.37 -9.98
N SER A 624 6.20 -38.06 -11.01
CA SER A 624 7.28 -37.59 -11.91
C SER A 624 6.99 -38.03 -13.35
N GLY A 625 7.65 -37.44 -14.35
CA GLY A 625 7.43 -37.79 -15.76
C GLY A 625 7.98 -36.76 -16.75
N ARG A 626 7.61 -36.87 -18.03
CA ARG A 626 8.04 -35.96 -19.10
C ARG A 626 6.91 -35.10 -19.60
N TYR A 627 7.00 -33.80 -19.35
CA TYR A 627 6.00 -32.82 -19.75
C TYR A 627 6.35 -32.15 -21.07
N ASP A 628 5.48 -32.31 -22.06
CA ASP A 628 5.41 -31.48 -23.25
C ASP A 628 4.65 -30.20 -22.88
N TRP A 629 5.36 -29.08 -22.76
CA TRP A 629 4.77 -27.80 -22.33
C TRP A 629 4.00 -27.09 -23.45
N ASN A 630 4.16 -27.53 -24.69
CA ASN A 630 3.48 -27.01 -25.87
C ASN A 630 2.13 -27.74 -26.07
N LEU A 631 2.14 -29.08 -26.06
CA LEU A 631 0.96 -29.94 -26.21
C LEU A 631 0.21 -30.21 -24.88
N LYS A 632 0.80 -29.82 -23.74
CA LYS A 632 0.31 -30.09 -22.37
C LYS A 632 0.07 -31.56 -22.09
N LEU A 633 1.00 -32.39 -22.56
CA LEU A 633 0.99 -33.85 -22.40
C LEU A 633 2.05 -34.28 -21.39
N ILE A 634 1.69 -35.20 -20.49
CA ILE A 634 2.65 -35.90 -19.64
C ILE A 634 2.82 -37.32 -20.18
N SER A 635 4.02 -37.63 -20.64
CA SER A 635 4.45 -38.97 -21.01
C SER A 635 5.31 -39.58 -19.91
N GLN A 636 5.40 -40.90 -19.84
CA GLN A 636 6.17 -41.60 -18.80
C GLN A 636 5.79 -41.14 -17.38
N LEU A 637 4.48 -41.02 -17.10
CA LEU A 637 3.98 -40.65 -15.78
C LEU A 637 4.25 -41.77 -14.78
N LYS A 638 4.95 -41.44 -13.69
CA LYS A 638 5.14 -42.29 -12.52
C LYS A 638 4.41 -41.73 -11.31
N MET A 639 3.99 -42.59 -10.40
CA MET A 639 3.52 -42.25 -9.06
C MET A 639 4.31 -43.09 -8.06
N ASP A 640 4.92 -42.45 -7.05
CA ASP A 640 5.82 -43.12 -6.08
C ASP A 640 6.84 -44.06 -6.76
N ASP A 641 7.51 -43.56 -7.82
CA ASP A 641 8.43 -44.27 -8.73
C ASP A 641 7.86 -45.44 -9.56
N VAL A 642 6.59 -45.82 -9.38
CA VAL A 642 5.91 -46.86 -10.17
C VAL A 642 5.33 -46.26 -11.45
N MET A 643 5.52 -46.94 -12.58
CA MET A 643 5.00 -46.52 -13.88
C MET A 643 3.46 -46.58 -13.91
N VAL A 644 2.82 -45.42 -14.10
CA VAL A 644 1.35 -45.28 -14.17
C VAL A 644 0.86 -45.18 -15.61
N SER A 645 1.57 -44.45 -16.47
CA SER A 645 1.25 -44.37 -17.91
C SER A 645 2.49 -44.26 -18.77
N GLU A 646 2.67 -45.21 -19.69
CA GLU A 646 3.63 -45.10 -20.78
C GLU A 646 3.08 -44.22 -21.92
N GLU A 647 1.77 -44.24 -22.16
CA GLU A 647 1.11 -43.40 -23.17
C GLU A 647 1.00 -41.93 -22.67
N PRO A 648 1.12 -40.92 -23.56
CA PRO A 648 0.98 -39.52 -23.18
C PRO A 648 -0.46 -39.17 -22.75
N ILE A 649 -0.64 -38.75 -21.50
CA ILE A 649 -1.90 -38.24 -20.98
C ILE A 649 -1.95 -36.70 -21.08
N ARG A 650 -3.15 -36.11 -21.14
CA ARG A 650 -3.29 -34.65 -20.98
C ARG A 650 -3.06 -34.25 -19.53
N LEU A 651 -2.41 -33.11 -19.28
CA LEU A 651 -2.22 -32.53 -17.94
C LEU A 651 -3.53 -32.41 -17.17
N SER A 652 -4.63 -32.02 -17.85
CA SER A 652 -5.98 -31.95 -17.24
C SER A 652 -6.55 -33.30 -16.77
N SER A 653 -5.94 -34.41 -17.18
CA SER A 653 -6.29 -35.78 -16.77
C SER A 653 -5.34 -36.34 -15.71
N LEU A 654 -4.31 -35.59 -15.30
CA LEU A 654 -3.28 -36.03 -14.35
C LEU A 654 -3.89 -36.54 -13.04
N VAL A 655 -4.70 -35.71 -12.37
CA VAL A 655 -5.33 -36.06 -11.08
C VAL A 655 -6.20 -37.30 -11.21
N VAL A 656 -7.02 -37.40 -12.27
CA VAL A 656 -7.89 -38.56 -12.51
C VAL A 656 -7.10 -39.83 -12.81
N THR A 657 -5.97 -39.71 -13.50
CA THR A 657 -5.09 -40.86 -13.84
C THR A 657 -4.36 -41.35 -12.60
N LEU A 658 -3.84 -40.45 -11.77
CA LEU A 658 -3.22 -40.78 -10.48
C LEU A 658 -4.24 -41.39 -9.50
N GLN A 659 -5.46 -40.84 -9.42
CA GLN A 659 -6.55 -41.42 -8.62
C GLN A 659 -6.93 -42.83 -9.10
N ALA A 660 -7.04 -43.06 -10.42
CA ALA A 660 -7.31 -44.38 -10.98
C ALA A 660 -6.20 -45.39 -10.63
N ALA A 661 -4.93 -44.98 -10.78
CA ALA A 661 -3.78 -45.80 -10.41
C ALA A 661 -3.70 -46.09 -8.91
N ALA A 662 -4.00 -45.11 -8.05
CA ALA A 662 -4.07 -45.29 -6.60
C ALA A 662 -5.18 -46.28 -6.20
N VAL A 663 -6.32 -46.29 -6.90
CA VAL A 663 -7.38 -47.27 -6.72
C VAL A 663 -6.95 -48.67 -7.20
N GLU A 664 -6.27 -48.78 -8.35
CA GLU A 664 -5.72 -50.07 -8.82
C GLU A 664 -4.64 -50.63 -7.88
N MET A 665 -3.84 -49.76 -7.27
CA MET A 665 -2.86 -50.13 -6.24
C MET A 665 -3.48 -50.58 -4.90
N THR A 666 -4.78 -50.34 -4.64
CA THR A 666 -5.41 -50.52 -3.32
C THR A 666 -6.55 -51.55 -3.24
N VAL A 667 -6.56 -52.54 -4.16
CA VAL A 667 -7.23 -53.87 -4.12
C VAL A 667 -8.33 -54.13 -5.18
N ALA A 668 -8.13 -55.25 -5.91
CA ALA A 668 -9.06 -56.17 -6.61
C ALA A 668 -10.37 -55.65 -7.28
N PRO A 669 -10.67 -56.10 -8.52
CA PRO A 669 -11.67 -55.45 -9.38
C PRO A 669 -13.14 -55.77 -9.05
N GLN A 670 -14.00 -54.76 -9.19
CA GLN A 670 -15.42 -54.94 -9.53
C GLN A 670 -15.81 -54.04 -10.73
N PRO A 671 -16.63 -54.54 -11.67
CA PRO A 671 -17.05 -53.77 -12.84
C PRO A 671 -18.27 -52.89 -12.52
N VAL A 672 -18.13 -51.57 -12.67
CA VAL A 672 -19.25 -50.63 -12.63
C VAL A 672 -19.64 -50.23 -14.06
N ARG A 673 -20.93 -50.37 -14.42
CA ARG A 673 -21.46 -49.94 -15.71
C ARG A 673 -21.51 -48.40 -15.80
N PRO A 674 -21.14 -47.78 -16.94
CA PRO A 674 -21.43 -46.37 -17.16
C PRO A 674 -22.94 -46.13 -17.31
N LEU A 675 -23.46 -45.13 -16.60
CA LEU A 675 -24.70 -44.46 -17.00
C LEU A 675 -24.41 -43.52 -18.17
N PRO A 676 -25.35 -43.30 -19.11
CA PRO A 676 -25.12 -42.46 -20.27
C PRO A 676 -24.99 -40.99 -19.85
N ALA A 677 -23.89 -40.35 -20.25
CA ALA A 677 -23.74 -38.91 -20.12
C ALA A 677 -24.81 -38.16 -20.94
N PRO A 678 -25.35 -37.03 -20.46
CA PRO A 678 -26.20 -36.18 -21.28
C PRO A 678 -25.40 -35.65 -22.48
N ALA A 679 -26.06 -35.53 -23.63
CA ALA A 679 -25.41 -35.08 -24.85
C ALA A 679 -24.76 -33.69 -24.64
N PRO A 680 -23.48 -33.50 -25.00
CA PRO A 680 -22.84 -32.19 -24.89
C PRO A 680 -23.56 -31.17 -25.78
N ALA A 681 -23.77 -29.96 -25.26
CA ALA A 681 -24.22 -28.84 -26.06
C ALA A 681 -23.24 -28.62 -27.22
N LYS A 682 -23.75 -28.25 -28.41
CA LYS A 682 -22.90 -27.95 -29.56
C LYS A 682 -21.86 -26.88 -29.16
N PRO A 683 -20.55 -27.13 -29.31
CA PRO A 683 -19.54 -26.14 -28.97
C PRO A 683 -19.70 -24.90 -29.84
N GLU A 684 -19.63 -23.73 -29.21
CA GLU A 684 -19.76 -22.45 -29.90
C GLU A 684 -18.42 -22.11 -30.58
N VAL A 685 -18.42 -22.12 -31.92
CA VAL A 685 -17.20 -21.95 -32.74
C VAL A 685 -16.65 -20.53 -32.64
N SER A 686 -15.40 -20.39 -32.18
CA SER A 686 -14.67 -19.13 -31.99
C SER A 686 -14.52 -18.31 -33.29
N GLN A 687 -14.30 -17.00 -33.21
CA GLN A 687 -14.11 -16.20 -34.43
C GLN A 687 -12.80 -16.55 -35.15
N ALA A 688 -11.73 -16.86 -34.39
CA ALA A 688 -10.46 -17.34 -34.92
C ALA A 688 -10.63 -18.61 -35.76
N GLU A 689 -11.38 -19.61 -35.27
CA GLU A 689 -11.70 -20.81 -36.04
C GLU A 689 -12.51 -20.50 -37.31
N ARG A 690 -13.49 -19.58 -37.26
CA ARG A 690 -14.26 -19.20 -38.46
C ARG A 690 -13.37 -18.56 -39.52
N VAL A 691 -12.49 -17.64 -39.12
CA VAL A 691 -11.51 -17.02 -40.03
C VAL A 691 -10.58 -18.08 -40.62
N ALA A 692 -10.06 -19.01 -39.79
CA ALA A 692 -9.20 -20.10 -40.25
C ALA A 692 -9.92 -21.04 -41.25
N ARG A 693 -11.18 -21.40 -41.00
CA ARG A 693 -12.02 -22.18 -41.93
C ARG A 693 -12.22 -21.44 -43.25
N ILE A 694 -12.55 -20.16 -43.22
CA ILE A 694 -12.77 -19.34 -44.44
C ILE A 694 -11.49 -19.26 -45.28
N LEU A 695 -10.34 -19.00 -44.65
CA LEU A 695 -9.04 -18.94 -45.32
C LEU A 695 -8.64 -20.30 -45.90
N LEU A 696 -8.90 -21.40 -45.19
CA LEU A 696 -8.69 -22.76 -45.71
C LEU A 696 -9.60 -23.06 -46.90
N ILE A 697 -10.90 -22.72 -46.87
CA ILE A 697 -11.81 -22.89 -48.02
C ILE A 697 -11.27 -22.16 -49.25
N GLN A 698 -10.75 -20.95 -49.09
CA GLN A 698 -10.13 -20.20 -50.19
C GLN A 698 -8.88 -20.90 -50.74
N LYS A 699 -7.99 -21.40 -49.86
CA LYS A 699 -6.75 -22.12 -50.22
C LYS A 699 -7.00 -23.48 -50.87
N LEU A 700 -8.00 -24.23 -50.38
CA LEU A 700 -8.48 -25.48 -50.99
C LEU A 700 -9.08 -25.22 -52.38
N LYS A 701 -9.92 -24.18 -52.52
CA LYS A 701 -10.53 -23.80 -53.79
C LYS A 701 -9.50 -23.38 -54.84
N ALA A 702 -8.45 -22.66 -54.44
CA ALA A 702 -7.31 -22.35 -55.31
C ALA A 702 -6.51 -23.61 -55.71
N SER A 703 -6.55 -24.66 -54.89
CA SER A 703 -5.89 -25.96 -55.12
C SER A 703 -6.82 -27.01 -55.79
N GLY A 704 -7.95 -26.59 -56.36
CA GLY A 704 -8.86 -27.48 -57.09
C GLY A 704 -9.88 -28.24 -56.25
N ILE A 705 -10.08 -27.90 -54.97
CA ILE A 705 -10.96 -28.62 -54.04
C ILE A 705 -12.11 -27.73 -53.54
N SER A 706 -13.34 -28.24 -53.59
CA SER A 706 -14.55 -27.58 -53.08
C SER A 706 -14.90 -28.11 -51.69
N ALA A 707 -14.87 -27.23 -50.69
CA ALA A 707 -15.26 -27.49 -49.31
C ALA A 707 -16.19 -26.38 -48.78
N VAL A 708 -17.07 -26.70 -47.84
CA VAL A 708 -17.84 -25.75 -47.01
C VAL A 708 -17.37 -25.83 -45.55
N GLU A 709 -17.83 -24.92 -44.69
CA GLU A 709 -17.38 -24.86 -43.28
C GLU A 709 -17.64 -26.15 -42.49
N ASP A 710 -18.74 -26.86 -42.79
CA ASP A 710 -19.08 -28.16 -42.19
C ASP A 710 -18.12 -29.29 -42.60
N ASN A 711 -17.37 -29.14 -43.70
CA ASN A 711 -16.33 -30.10 -44.07
C ASN A 711 -15.06 -29.93 -43.23
N ILE A 712 -14.87 -28.83 -42.51
CA ILE A 712 -13.58 -28.48 -41.88
C ILE A 712 -13.72 -28.50 -40.36
N LEU A 713 -13.03 -29.45 -39.75
CA LEU A 713 -12.73 -29.44 -38.33
C LEU A 713 -11.35 -28.79 -38.13
N VAL A 714 -11.27 -27.73 -37.32
CA VAL A 714 -9.99 -27.15 -36.92
C VAL A 714 -9.45 -27.98 -35.76
N THR A 715 -8.28 -28.59 -35.91
CA THR A 715 -7.65 -29.42 -34.86
C THR A 715 -6.66 -28.62 -34.02
N SER A 716 -5.98 -27.63 -34.61
CA SER A 716 -5.27 -26.59 -33.87
C SER A 716 -5.20 -25.29 -34.69
N VAL A 717 -5.68 -24.19 -34.11
CA VAL A 717 -5.63 -22.86 -34.74
C VAL A 717 -4.19 -22.33 -34.77
N GLU A 718 -3.42 -22.55 -33.69
CA GLU A 718 -2.05 -22.03 -33.52
C GLU A 718 -0.98 -22.82 -34.29
N ASN A 719 -1.26 -24.09 -34.59
CA ASN A 719 -0.41 -24.93 -35.44
C ASN A 719 -0.82 -24.93 -36.92
N GLY A 720 -1.94 -24.29 -37.26
CA GLY A 720 -2.49 -24.31 -38.62
C GLY A 720 -2.92 -25.70 -39.06
N GLU A 721 -3.50 -26.49 -38.15
CA GLU A 721 -3.86 -27.89 -38.37
C GLU A 721 -5.37 -28.07 -38.50
N PHE A 722 -5.76 -28.81 -39.54
CA PHE A 722 -7.14 -28.99 -39.96
C PHE A 722 -7.41 -30.44 -40.37
N SER A 723 -8.61 -30.93 -40.09
CA SER A 723 -9.13 -32.18 -40.66
C SER A 723 -10.30 -31.85 -41.59
N VAL A 724 -10.11 -32.12 -42.88
CA VAL A 724 -11.08 -31.89 -43.95
C VAL A 724 -11.80 -33.20 -44.23
N ASN A 725 -13.13 -33.21 -44.16
CA ASN A 725 -13.96 -34.41 -44.24
C ASN A 725 -15.03 -34.25 -45.32
N GLY A 726 -15.00 -35.10 -46.35
CA GLY A 726 -16.00 -35.13 -47.41
C GLY A 726 -16.01 -33.91 -48.37
N ALA A 727 -14.86 -33.26 -48.56
CA ALA A 727 -14.71 -32.25 -49.61
C ALA A 727 -14.75 -32.91 -51.00
N THR A 728 -15.09 -32.17 -52.06
CA THR A 728 -15.15 -32.70 -53.44
C THR A 728 -14.08 -32.06 -54.33
N LEU A 729 -13.58 -32.78 -55.34
CA LEU A 729 -12.72 -32.16 -56.35
C LEU A 729 -13.56 -31.27 -57.29
N ILE A 730 -13.00 -30.12 -57.67
CA ILE A 730 -13.61 -29.20 -58.66
C ILE A 730 -13.49 -29.80 -60.06
N SER A 731 -12.40 -30.53 -60.33
CA SER A 731 -12.13 -31.28 -61.55
C SER A 731 -13.16 -32.39 -61.80
N ASN A 732 -13.56 -33.10 -60.74
CA ASN A 732 -14.55 -34.17 -60.77
C ASN A 732 -15.33 -34.26 -59.44
N LYS A 733 -16.60 -33.82 -59.46
CA LYS A 733 -17.46 -33.73 -58.28
C LYS A 733 -17.87 -35.07 -57.67
N ASP A 734 -17.72 -36.16 -58.41
CA ASP A 734 -18.02 -37.51 -57.91
C ASP A 734 -16.92 -38.03 -56.96
N ILE A 735 -15.74 -37.39 -56.96
CA ILE A 735 -14.62 -37.75 -56.10
C ILE A 735 -14.72 -36.96 -54.79
N GLN A 736 -15.10 -37.65 -53.71
CA GLN A 736 -15.03 -37.12 -52.34
C GLN A 736 -13.69 -37.50 -51.68
N VAL A 737 -13.07 -36.53 -51.02
CA VAL A 737 -11.81 -36.67 -50.30
C VAL A 737 -11.95 -36.25 -48.84
N SER A 738 -11.22 -36.93 -47.96
CA SER A 738 -11.02 -36.52 -46.57
C SER A 738 -9.53 -36.63 -46.22
N PHE A 739 -8.95 -35.69 -45.49
CA PHE A 739 -7.51 -35.63 -45.21
C PHE A 739 -7.23 -34.69 -44.05
N ASN A 740 -6.11 -34.88 -43.37
CA ASN A 740 -5.56 -33.86 -42.48
C ASN A 740 -4.65 -32.91 -43.28
N PHE A 741 -4.61 -31.64 -42.91
CA PHE A 741 -3.83 -30.60 -43.57
C PHE A 741 -3.10 -29.75 -42.54
N GLN A 742 -1.81 -29.51 -42.77
CA GLN A 742 -0.98 -28.62 -41.97
C GLN A 742 -0.55 -27.42 -42.83
N ASN A 743 -0.99 -26.23 -42.45
CA ASN A 743 -0.86 -25.02 -43.26
C ASN A 743 0.60 -24.55 -43.40
N LYS A 744 1.40 -24.64 -42.32
CA LYS A 744 2.83 -24.25 -42.27
C LYS A 744 3.69 -25.01 -43.28
N THR A 745 3.51 -26.33 -43.38
CA THR A 745 4.23 -27.21 -44.31
C THR A 745 3.54 -27.31 -45.67
N ASN A 746 2.27 -26.88 -45.76
CA ASN A 746 1.38 -27.06 -46.89
C ASN A 746 1.21 -28.54 -47.31
N VAL A 747 1.34 -29.44 -46.33
CA VAL A 747 1.26 -30.90 -46.50
C VAL A 747 -0.12 -31.41 -46.11
N ILE A 748 -0.61 -32.38 -46.87
CA ILE A 748 -1.75 -33.22 -46.52
C ILE A 748 -1.28 -34.61 -46.09
N SER A 749 -1.94 -35.18 -45.09
CA SER A 749 -1.68 -36.53 -44.58
C SER A 749 -2.97 -37.31 -44.36
N GLY A 750 -2.89 -38.64 -44.35
CA GLY A 750 -4.04 -39.52 -44.10
C GLY A 750 -5.18 -39.39 -45.13
N LEU A 751 -4.85 -39.14 -46.40
CA LEU A 751 -5.84 -38.96 -47.46
C LEU A 751 -6.72 -40.19 -47.64
N ILE A 752 -8.04 -40.00 -47.63
CA ILE A 752 -9.08 -40.98 -47.90
C ILE A 752 -9.84 -40.52 -49.14
N VAL A 753 -9.89 -41.37 -50.17
CA VAL A 753 -10.68 -41.14 -51.39
C VAL A 753 -11.87 -42.08 -51.36
N LYS A 754 -13.08 -41.53 -51.42
CA LYS A 754 -14.30 -42.35 -51.53
C LYS A 754 -14.48 -42.85 -52.96
N THR A 755 -14.76 -44.14 -53.10
CA THR A 755 -15.00 -44.77 -54.39
C THR A 755 -16.26 -45.65 -54.34
N PRO A 756 -16.84 -46.05 -55.48
CA PRO A 756 -17.96 -47.00 -55.49
C PRO A 756 -17.65 -48.37 -54.85
N ALA A 757 -16.37 -48.72 -54.71
CA ALA A 757 -15.90 -49.94 -54.07
C ALA A 757 -15.60 -49.79 -52.56
N GLY A 758 -15.74 -48.57 -52.01
CA GLY A 758 -15.43 -48.23 -50.62
C GLY A 758 -14.39 -47.10 -50.48
N ASP A 759 -14.06 -46.78 -49.23
CA ASP A 759 -13.13 -45.71 -48.88
C ASP A 759 -11.67 -46.21 -48.96
N LEU A 760 -10.87 -45.64 -49.86
CA LEU A 760 -9.46 -45.99 -50.04
C LEU A 760 -8.54 -45.02 -49.29
N LYS A 761 -7.78 -45.55 -48.33
CA LYS A 761 -6.75 -44.79 -47.61
C LYS A 761 -5.43 -44.78 -48.38
N VAL A 762 -4.83 -43.60 -48.49
CA VAL A 762 -3.50 -43.36 -49.03
C VAL A 762 -2.58 -43.00 -47.87
N LEU A 763 -1.52 -43.80 -47.67
CA LEU A 763 -0.61 -43.68 -46.51
C LEU A 763 0.48 -42.62 -46.70
N ASN A 764 0.68 -42.14 -47.93
CA ASN A 764 1.71 -41.15 -48.23
C ASN A 764 1.22 -39.74 -47.93
N GLU A 765 2.15 -38.87 -47.54
CA GLU A 765 1.94 -37.44 -47.45
C GLU A 765 2.19 -36.76 -48.80
N TYR A 766 1.46 -35.69 -49.09
CA TYR A 766 1.59 -34.93 -50.35
C TYR A 766 1.54 -33.42 -50.10
N PRO A 767 2.18 -32.59 -50.92
CA PRO A 767 1.88 -31.17 -50.98
C PRO A 767 0.41 -30.96 -51.42
N LEU A 768 -0.30 -29.99 -50.83
CA LEU A 768 -1.70 -29.72 -51.14
C LEU A 768 -1.97 -29.53 -52.65
N ALA A 769 -1.04 -28.91 -53.37
CA ALA A 769 -1.13 -28.70 -54.82
C ALA A 769 -1.14 -29.99 -55.66
N GLN A 770 -0.80 -31.14 -55.08
CA GLN A 770 -0.81 -32.45 -55.75
C GLN A 770 -2.07 -33.28 -55.41
N LEU A 771 -2.92 -32.82 -54.49
CA LEU A 771 -4.09 -33.57 -54.00
C LEU A 771 -5.07 -33.93 -55.14
N ASP A 772 -5.44 -32.97 -56.00
CA ASP A 772 -6.37 -33.21 -57.12
C ASP A 772 -5.88 -34.33 -58.05
N ALA A 773 -4.59 -34.30 -58.40
CA ALA A 773 -3.95 -35.32 -59.23
C ALA A 773 -3.84 -36.68 -58.52
N ALA A 774 -3.44 -36.70 -57.25
CA ALA A 774 -3.30 -37.92 -56.46
C ALA A 774 -4.65 -38.62 -56.23
N ALA A 775 -5.67 -37.86 -55.82
CA ALA A 775 -7.02 -38.37 -55.60
C ALA A 775 -7.67 -38.85 -56.91
N THR A 776 -7.50 -38.13 -58.02
CA THR A 776 -7.95 -38.56 -59.35
C THR A 776 -7.26 -39.85 -59.79
N GLN A 777 -5.94 -40.00 -59.56
CA GLN A 777 -5.21 -41.22 -59.91
C GLN A 777 -5.68 -42.43 -59.09
N VAL A 778 -5.92 -42.25 -57.79
CA VAL A 778 -6.44 -43.30 -56.89
C VAL A 778 -7.86 -43.70 -57.28
N TYR A 779 -8.75 -42.72 -57.51
CA TYR A 779 -10.13 -42.97 -57.93
C TYR A 779 -10.20 -43.72 -59.27
N ASN A 780 -9.44 -43.27 -60.27
CA ASN A 780 -9.43 -43.92 -61.59
C ASN A 780 -8.88 -45.35 -61.54
N LYS A 781 -7.86 -45.62 -60.71
CA LYS A 781 -7.38 -46.99 -60.48
C LYS A 781 -8.42 -47.88 -59.80
N ALA A 782 -9.22 -47.33 -58.89
CA ALA A 782 -10.28 -48.07 -58.21
C ALA A 782 -11.46 -48.39 -59.14
N VAL A 783 -11.86 -47.43 -59.99
CA VAL A 783 -12.98 -47.58 -60.93
C VAL A 783 -12.61 -48.41 -62.16
N ALA A 784 -11.34 -48.45 -62.56
CA ALA A 784 -10.87 -49.30 -63.66
C ALA A 784 -10.91 -50.82 -63.33
N GLY A 785 -10.92 -51.19 -62.06
CA GLY A 785 -10.73 -52.57 -61.62
C GLY A 785 -9.27 -53.05 -61.73
N PRO A 786 -8.95 -54.22 -61.16
CA PRO A 786 -7.66 -54.89 -61.35
C PRO A 786 -7.49 -55.45 -62.77
#